data_AF-A0A1B0F9H1-F1
#
_entry.id   AF-A0A1B0F9H1-F1
#
_cell.length_a   1.000
_cell.length_b   1.000
_cell.length_c   1.000
_cell.angle_alpha   90.00
_cell.angle_beta   90.00
_cell.angle_gamma   90.00
#
_symmetry.space_group_name_H-M   'P 1'
#
loop_
_entity.id
_entity.type
_entity.pdbx_description
1 polymer ?
#
loop_
_entity_poly.entity_id
_entity_poly.type
_entity_poly.pdbx_seq_one_letter_code
_entity_poly.pdbx_strand_id
1 'polypeptide(L)'
;MYSGVGNIWYIYATVFHVLLLGSIFVIYFRSPVIQGLKPQQPLPREAPAKRLVLIVADGLRAQSFFYENLSNVPNLRQLIKEQQGLLGISHTRVPTESRPGHIALIAGFYEDPSAVTRGWKENPIEFDTIFQHARRTYAWGSHDILRIFNKSSRRDVEGRLMFDAYNHELDFWGNVKSYELDKWVFSRVEDFLKRERKALQKVDKVYFFLHLLGLDTAGHIHKPQTALFLENLFITEAGIHKIYRLFEQIFDDQKTAYVLTSDHGMTDSGSHGAAQPHETETPFYMWGAGVNSKSYSTAKYIKLDSNTAMPLYEIEQAQMTPLMSALLGLPPPVNNLGILPRYFLNVSEEYIARAAECNAYQLLEQYKHLLKKHKSGILSFLLPEYEALSWPSINEIKSYLKQAHFVEDYQTVTNLSYNLMEMTLEGIDYYQSYYSMPLLLATTVAMLSWLKYLFDLLNLKKMNSLESVQLKGKVKRTRLKLLMILLLAIVGFCIFQKLPWQVSLYLLLPIPVMSLALRKETQGLTPLTFGQIVIYFICIEVLIFSFFSRKLISLGFVLHAALPQNNCKTTKWKFYIKTIMILLLAVFPLLTSSVGYTNNRLFLLGFFFTISRSILVKCKLTLADKLAAGTALLNTIFCVHNHVNNQKLPGVCQFLSWFYFVYVFIAICFRPFSSKKQLLERILFLMTTLYSMLCTSYESHFILFLITEIILSIEPMRLSRPLITGCANEFHFYECFRLSFAIILYTFFSFFGTGNVASISSFDPNIVRCFLTTFSPFVIMFLVILKLCIPVFLIICIIFTLSSFAIEYEQQIFICLLLICNIMALHFLYMVRNRGSWLEIGTSISHFVIMQVTTLILVIFTYASRIFLGRPKTFTDNSAQNPTKTN
;
A
#
# COMPACT_ATOMS: atom_id res chain seq x y z
N MET A 1 28.14 19.23 36.46
CA MET A 1 26.67 18.97 36.37
C MET A 1 26.06 19.22 34.98
N TYR A 2 26.79 18.99 33.87
CA TYR A 2 26.30 19.21 32.48
C TYR A 2 26.42 17.95 31.59
N SER A 3 26.25 16.74 32.15
CA SER A 3 26.27 15.48 31.38
C SER A 3 24.86 14.92 31.08
N GLY A 4 23.79 15.51 31.63
CA GLY A 4 22.43 14.95 31.54
C GLY A 4 21.58 15.39 30.32
N VAL A 5 21.95 16.46 29.61
CA VAL A 5 21.09 17.07 28.56
C VAL A 5 21.44 16.60 27.13
N GLY A 6 22.50 15.80 26.96
CA GLY A 6 23.06 15.45 25.64
C GLY A 6 22.31 14.40 24.81
N ASN A 7 21.38 13.62 25.39
CA ASN A 7 20.86 12.39 24.75
C ASN A 7 19.34 12.36 24.47
N ILE A 8 18.57 13.41 24.79
CA ILE A 8 17.09 13.37 24.69
C ILE A 8 16.56 13.50 23.26
N TRP A 9 17.32 14.10 22.34
CA TRP A 9 16.85 14.38 20.98
C TRP A 9 16.63 13.13 20.12
N TYR A 10 17.31 12.01 20.41
CA TYR A 10 17.05 10.72 19.74
C TYR A 10 15.67 10.16 20.10
N ILE A 11 15.21 10.39 21.34
CA ILE A 11 13.84 10.03 21.77
C ILE A 11 12.84 10.89 20.99
N TYR A 12 13.11 12.20 20.86
CA TYR A 12 12.26 13.08 20.05
C TYR A 12 12.22 12.65 18.58
N ALA A 13 13.36 12.26 18.00
CA ALA A 13 13.40 11.74 16.64
C ALA A 13 12.56 10.47 16.50
N THR A 14 12.72 9.53 17.43
CA THR A 14 11.97 8.26 17.44
C THR A 14 10.47 8.52 17.52
N VAL A 15 10.02 9.32 18.49
CA VAL A 15 8.60 9.66 18.66
C VAL A 15 8.05 10.39 17.43
N PHE A 16 8.79 11.35 16.88
CA PHE A 16 8.39 12.11 15.70
C PHE A 16 8.17 11.19 14.48
N HIS A 17 9.13 10.31 14.18
CA HIS A 17 9.03 9.39 13.05
C HIS A 17 7.92 8.33 13.22
N VAL A 18 7.66 7.87 14.45
CA VAL A 18 6.51 6.99 14.74
C VAL A 18 5.18 7.72 14.51
N LEU A 19 5.07 8.98 14.90
CA LEU A 19 3.87 9.80 14.61
C LEU A 19 3.71 10.02 13.11
N LEU A 20 4.79 10.27 12.36
CA LEU A 20 4.72 10.40 10.91
C LEU A 20 4.22 9.13 10.20
N LEU A 21 4.57 7.93 10.70
CA LEU A 21 4.03 6.68 10.14
C LEU A 21 2.50 6.61 10.21
N GLY A 22 1.90 7.17 11.28
CA GLY A 22 0.45 7.20 11.43
C GLY A 22 -0.25 8.30 10.62
N SER A 23 0.47 9.33 10.17
CA SER A 23 -0.14 10.51 9.55
C SER A 23 -0.82 10.18 8.22
N ILE A 24 -0.21 9.31 7.41
CA ILE A 24 -0.72 8.94 6.10
C ILE A 24 -2.10 8.28 6.17
N PHE A 25 -2.37 7.48 7.21
CA PHE A 25 -3.67 6.83 7.39
C PHE A 25 -4.78 7.83 7.70
N VAL A 26 -4.45 8.89 8.45
CA VAL A 26 -5.40 9.94 8.80
C VAL A 26 -5.57 10.95 7.67
N ILE A 27 -4.58 11.16 6.83
CA ILE A 27 -4.64 12.09 5.69
C ILE A 27 -5.33 11.45 4.47
N TYR A 28 -4.98 10.20 4.14
CA TYR A 28 -5.31 9.59 2.85
C TYR A 28 -6.27 8.39 2.92
N PHE A 29 -6.31 7.63 4.02
CA PHE A 29 -7.00 6.32 4.10
C PHE A 29 -8.19 6.31 5.05
N ARG A 30 -9.04 7.34 4.98
CA ARG A 30 -10.31 7.37 5.74
C ARG A 30 -11.41 6.62 5.00
N SER A 31 -12.27 5.96 5.76
CA SER A 31 -13.43 5.28 5.18
C SER A 31 -14.46 6.27 4.62
N PRO A 32 -14.95 6.06 3.38
CA PRO A 32 -16.07 6.81 2.81
C PRO A 32 -17.43 6.30 3.30
N VAL A 33 -17.49 5.11 3.94
CA VAL A 33 -18.76 4.49 4.37
C VAL A 33 -19.33 5.23 5.57
N ILE A 34 -20.54 5.77 5.42
CA ILE A 34 -21.24 6.51 6.47
C ILE A 34 -22.19 5.56 7.22
N GLN A 35 -22.07 5.58 8.55
CA GLN A 35 -22.93 4.81 9.44
C GLN A 35 -24.14 5.61 9.94
N GLY A 36 -25.21 4.90 10.29
CA GLY A 36 -26.42 5.51 10.88
C GLY A 36 -27.36 6.19 9.89
N LEU A 37 -27.14 5.99 8.59
CA LEU A 37 -28.09 6.39 7.55
C LEU A 37 -29.31 5.48 7.53
N LYS A 38 -30.43 5.98 6.99
CA LYS A 38 -31.66 5.23 6.79
C LYS A 38 -31.98 5.12 5.30
N PRO A 39 -32.52 3.99 4.84
CA PRO A 39 -32.99 3.86 3.46
C PRO A 39 -34.19 4.78 3.22
N GLN A 40 -34.32 5.26 1.98
CA GLN A 40 -35.55 5.90 1.51
C GLN A 40 -36.72 4.91 1.53
N GLN A 41 -37.94 5.40 1.35
CA GLN A 41 -39.10 4.52 1.22
C GLN A 41 -39.12 3.83 -0.16
N PRO A 42 -39.67 2.62 -0.29
CA PRO A 42 -39.94 2.00 -1.58
C PRO A 42 -40.78 2.91 -2.49
N LEU A 43 -40.65 2.72 -3.81
CA LEU A 43 -41.35 3.58 -4.77
C LEU A 43 -42.88 3.40 -4.62
N PRO A 44 -43.67 4.49 -4.65
CA PRO A 44 -45.12 4.46 -4.44
C PRO A 44 -45.89 4.02 -5.71
N ARG A 45 -45.31 3.13 -6.51
CA ARG A 45 -45.87 2.61 -7.77
C ARG A 45 -45.55 1.12 -7.89
N GLU A 46 -46.32 0.40 -8.69
CA GLU A 46 -46.03 -1.00 -8.98
C GLU A 46 -44.67 -1.10 -9.68
N ALA A 47 -43.78 -1.93 -9.16
CA ALA A 47 -42.49 -2.19 -9.77
C ALA A 47 -42.67 -2.88 -11.13
N PRO A 48 -41.82 -2.58 -12.12
CA PRO A 48 -41.92 -3.25 -13.41
C PRO A 48 -41.60 -4.74 -13.31
N ALA A 49 -40.68 -5.15 -12.42
CA ALA A 49 -40.38 -6.55 -12.15
C ALA A 49 -40.79 -6.96 -10.72
N LYS A 50 -41.21 -8.22 -10.56
CA LYS A 50 -41.38 -8.86 -9.25
C LYS A 50 -40.10 -9.55 -8.78
N ARG A 51 -39.22 -9.90 -9.71
CA ARG A 51 -38.05 -10.75 -9.50
C ARG A 51 -36.88 -10.20 -10.30
N LEU A 52 -35.69 -10.19 -9.71
CA LEU A 52 -34.46 -9.87 -10.42
C LEU A 52 -33.46 -11.02 -10.29
N VAL A 53 -32.89 -11.44 -11.41
CA VAL A 53 -31.82 -12.45 -11.47
C VAL A 53 -30.53 -11.77 -11.90
N LEU A 54 -29.61 -11.60 -10.96
CA LEU A 54 -28.26 -11.09 -11.18
C LEU A 54 -27.31 -12.26 -11.37
N ILE A 55 -26.70 -12.33 -12.54
CA ILE A 55 -25.73 -13.35 -12.95
C ILE A 55 -24.39 -12.64 -13.15
N VAL A 56 -23.41 -12.97 -12.30
CA VAL A 56 -22.06 -12.42 -12.39
C VAL A 56 -21.12 -13.55 -12.80
N ALA A 57 -20.59 -13.45 -14.01
CA ALA A 57 -19.58 -14.33 -14.56
C ALA A 57 -18.19 -13.76 -14.25
N ASP A 58 -17.64 -14.11 -13.09
CA ASP A 58 -16.42 -13.53 -12.51
C ASP A 58 -15.24 -13.63 -13.49
N GLY A 59 -14.49 -12.54 -13.65
CA GLY A 59 -13.33 -12.45 -14.54
C GLY A 59 -13.65 -12.47 -16.05
N LEU A 60 -14.92 -12.43 -16.46
CA LEU A 60 -15.29 -12.37 -17.87
C LEU A 60 -15.05 -10.97 -18.45
N ARG A 61 -13.94 -10.81 -19.18
CA ARG A 61 -13.62 -9.56 -19.89
C ARG A 61 -14.49 -9.32 -21.13
N ALA A 62 -14.77 -8.05 -21.43
CA ALA A 62 -15.62 -7.66 -22.56
C ALA A 62 -15.14 -8.23 -23.91
N GLN A 63 -13.84 -8.22 -24.16
CA GLN A 63 -13.25 -8.73 -25.42
C GLN A 63 -13.59 -10.21 -25.68
N SER A 64 -13.59 -11.05 -24.64
CA SER A 64 -13.87 -12.49 -24.80
C SER A 64 -15.34 -12.74 -25.12
N PHE A 65 -16.24 -11.94 -24.54
CA PHE A 65 -17.67 -12.00 -24.79
C PHE A 65 -18.04 -11.48 -26.18
N PHE A 66 -17.49 -10.33 -26.58
CA PHE A 66 -17.76 -9.69 -27.88
C PHE A 66 -16.93 -10.22 -29.05
N TYR A 67 -16.11 -11.24 -28.84
CA TYR A 67 -15.26 -11.84 -29.87
C TYR A 67 -16.08 -12.23 -31.11
N GLU A 68 -15.59 -11.80 -32.29
CA GLU A 68 -16.21 -11.99 -33.61
C GLU A 68 -17.75 -11.94 -33.61
N ASN A 69 -18.30 -10.87 -33.04
CA ASN A 69 -19.76 -10.67 -32.94
C ASN A 69 -20.50 -11.74 -32.11
N LEU A 70 -19.99 -12.02 -30.91
CA LEU A 70 -20.54 -12.99 -29.96
C LEU A 70 -20.42 -14.46 -30.43
N SER A 71 -19.40 -14.79 -31.23
CA SER A 71 -19.20 -16.18 -31.71
C SER A 71 -18.80 -17.13 -30.57
N ASN A 72 -18.14 -16.61 -29.52
CA ASN A 72 -17.73 -17.36 -28.34
C ASN A 72 -18.88 -17.64 -27.34
N VAL A 73 -20.05 -17.04 -27.53
CA VAL A 73 -21.22 -17.21 -26.65
C VAL A 73 -22.49 -17.48 -27.45
N PRO A 74 -22.55 -18.58 -28.23
CA PRO A 74 -23.61 -18.81 -29.21
C PRO A 74 -25.02 -18.92 -28.60
N ASN A 75 -25.19 -19.53 -27.41
CA ASN A 75 -26.51 -19.62 -26.77
C ASN A 75 -26.97 -18.26 -26.23
N LEU A 76 -26.04 -17.46 -25.68
CA LEU A 76 -26.33 -16.08 -25.28
C LEU A 76 -26.57 -15.17 -26.49
N ARG A 77 -25.84 -15.34 -27.60
CA ARG A 77 -26.10 -14.63 -28.86
C ARG A 77 -27.50 -14.91 -29.36
N GLN A 78 -27.95 -16.17 -29.29
CA GLN A 78 -29.33 -16.53 -29.61
C GLN A 78 -30.33 -15.85 -28.66
N LEU A 79 -30.07 -15.92 -27.35
CA LEU A 79 -30.90 -15.27 -26.34
C LEU A 79 -31.06 -13.75 -26.58
N ILE A 80 -29.95 -13.08 -26.88
CA ILE A 80 -29.88 -11.64 -27.19
C ILE A 80 -30.78 -11.30 -28.38
N LYS A 81 -30.77 -12.13 -29.43
CA LYS A 81 -31.64 -11.96 -30.60
C LYS A 81 -33.11 -12.17 -30.26
N GLU A 82 -33.42 -13.18 -29.43
CA GLU A 82 -34.80 -13.55 -29.10
C GLU A 82 -35.48 -12.55 -28.17
N GLN A 83 -34.80 -12.13 -27.10
CA GLN A 83 -35.41 -11.30 -26.07
C GLN A 83 -35.36 -9.81 -26.39
N GLN A 84 -34.39 -9.40 -27.22
CA GLN A 84 -33.99 -7.99 -27.32
C GLN A 84 -33.62 -7.42 -25.92
N GLY A 85 -33.06 -6.22 -25.83
CA GLY A 85 -32.62 -5.66 -24.55
C GLY A 85 -31.38 -4.79 -24.69
N LEU A 86 -30.69 -4.55 -23.58
CA LEU A 86 -29.53 -3.67 -23.51
C LEU A 86 -28.26 -4.50 -23.44
N LEU A 87 -27.39 -4.31 -24.43
CA LEU A 87 -26.09 -4.96 -24.54
C LEU A 87 -25.00 -3.90 -24.49
N GLY A 88 -23.92 -4.14 -23.73
CA GLY A 88 -22.89 -3.12 -23.62
C GLY A 88 -21.69 -3.48 -22.78
N ILE A 89 -20.90 -2.45 -22.45
CA ILE A 89 -19.69 -2.53 -21.64
C ILE A 89 -19.97 -1.87 -20.29
N SER A 90 -19.70 -2.59 -19.21
CA SER A 90 -19.64 -2.03 -17.85
C SER A 90 -18.20 -1.72 -17.48
N HIS A 91 -17.97 -0.50 -17.03
CA HIS A 91 -16.66 0.00 -16.60
C HIS A 91 -16.50 -0.17 -15.09
N THR A 92 -15.62 -1.09 -14.69
CA THR A 92 -15.21 -1.24 -13.28
C THR A 92 -14.05 -0.30 -12.95
N ARG A 93 -13.89 0.02 -11.66
CA ARG A 93 -12.80 0.88 -11.17
C ARG A 93 -11.69 0.06 -10.56
N VAL A 94 -10.49 0.63 -10.63
CA VAL A 94 -9.30 0.07 -10.00
C VAL A 94 -9.41 0.26 -8.48
N PRO A 95 -9.13 -0.77 -7.65
CA PRO A 95 -8.61 -2.10 -8.00
C PRO A 95 -9.65 -3.04 -8.62
N THR A 96 -9.30 -3.64 -9.77
CA THR A 96 -10.11 -4.61 -10.52
C THR A 96 -10.01 -6.00 -9.89
N GLU A 97 -10.47 -6.09 -8.65
CA GLU A 97 -10.46 -7.29 -7.81
C GLU A 97 -11.90 -7.70 -7.52
N SER A 98 -12.13 -8.99 -7.28
CA SER A 98 -13.51 -9.50 -7.23
C SER A 98 -14.35 -8.86 -6.13
N ARG A 99 -13.78 -8.65 -4.94
CA ARG A 99 -14.49 -8.00 -3.82
C ARG A 99 -14.93 -6.55 -4.14
N PRO A 100 -14.03 -5.62 -4.53
CA PRO A 100 -14.42 -4.29 -4.99
C PRO A 100 -15.51 -4.29 -6.07
N GLY A 101 -15.37 -5.13 -7.11
CA GLY A 101 -16.33 -5.18 -8.22
C GLY A 101 -17.72 -5.60 -7.77
N HIS A 102 -17.81 -6.64 -6.95
CA HIS A 102 -19.06 -7.09 -6.36
C HIS A 102 -19.72 -6.06 -5.43
N ILE A 103 -18.93 -5.30 -4.66
CA ILE A 103 -19.46 -4.21 -3.82
C ILE A 103 -20.05 -3.10 -4.69
N ALA A 104 -19.40 -2.73 -5.79
CA ALA A 104 -19.94 -1.73 -6.72
C ALA A 104 -21.26 -2.20 -7.35
N LEU A 105 -21.35 -3.47 -7.75
CA LEU A 105 -22.56 -4.06 -8.35
C LEU A 105 -23.75 -4.15 -7.37
N ILE A 106 -23.51 -4.44 -6.09
CA ILE A 106 -24.56 -4.81 -5.12
C ILE A 106 -24.86 -3.70 -4.09
N ALA A 107 -23.87 -2.85 -3.78
CA ALA A 107 -23.98 -1.77 -2.80
C ALA A 107 -23.82 -0.37 -3.41
N GLY A 108 -23.31 -0.28 -4.65
CA GLY A 108 -23.27 0.97 -5.41
C GLY A 108 -22.13 1.91 -5.03
N PHE A 109 -21.10 1.44 -4.32
CA PHE A 109 -19.91 2.23 -3.99
C PHE A 109 -18.63 1.44 -4.24
N TYR A 110 -17.50 2.14 -4.33
CA TYR A 110 -16.20 1.57 -4.67
C TYR A 110 -15.37 1.23 -3.42
N GLU A 111 -14.23 0.59 -3.61
CA GLU A 111 -13.39 0.07 -2.52
C GLU A 111 -13.08 1.11 -1.43
N ASP A 112 -13.21 0.69 -0.17
CA ASP A 112 -12.85 1.50 0.98
C ASP A 112 -11.32 1.53 1.16
N PRO A 113 -10.64 2.68 0.98
CA PRO A 113 -9.19 2.76 1.13
C PRO A 113 -8.72 2.40 2.55
N SER A 114 -9.57 2.51 3.57
CA SER A 114 -9.24 2.12 4.94
C SER A 114 -9.12 0.60 5.13
N ALA A 115 -9.57 -0.21 4.17
CA ALA A 115 -9.36 -1.66 4.14
C ALA A 115 -7.88 -2.06 4.11
N VAL A 116 -6.97 -1.13 3.77
CA VAL A 116 -5.51 -1.31 3.94
C VAL A 116 -5.12 -1.75 5.35
N THR A 117 -5.84 -1.27 6.37
CA THR A 117 -5.59 -1.60 7.78
C THR A 117 -5.93 -3.06 8.12
N ARG A 118 -6.70 -3.71 7.25
CA ARG A 118 -7.06 -5.14 7.30
C ARG A 118 -6.31 -5.96 6.25
N GLY A 119 -5.28 -5.37 5.62
CA GLY A 119 -4.51 -6.02 4.55
C GLY A 119 -5.35 -6.37 3.32
N TRP A 120 -6.38 -5.57 3.03
CA TRP A 120 -7.30 -5.76 1.89
C TRP A 120 -8.16 -7.05 1.94
N LYS A 121 -8.13 -7.79 3.05
CA LYS A 121 -8.86 -9.06 3.21
C LYS A 121 -10.34 -8.91 3.53
N GLU A 122 -10.73 -7.75 4.05
CA GLU A 122 -12.10 -7.46 4.43
C GLU A 122 -12.33 -5.95 4.56
N ASN A 123 -13.60 -5.54 4.41
CA ASN A 123 -14.00 -4.19 4.73
C ASN A 123 -14.01 -3.97 6.25
N PRO A 124 -13.43 -2.86 6.73
CA PRO A 124 -13.36 -2.56 8.16
C PRO A 124 -14.71 -2.11 8.72
N ILE A 125 -15.61 -1.63 7.86
CA ILE A 125 -16.92 -1.10 8.20
C ILE A 125 -18.01 -1.88 7.45
N GLU A 126 -19.07 -2.27 8.14
CA GLU A 126 -20.25 -2.90 7.52
C GLU A 126 -21.05 -1.88 6.72
N PHE A 127 -21.63 -2.33 5.61
CA PHE A 127 -22.39 -1.52 4.67
C PHE A 127 -23.68 -2.21 4.24
N ASP A 128 -24.58 -1.39 3.72
CA ASP A 128 -25.90 -1.76 3.24
C ASP A 128 -25.86 -2.24 1.78
N THR A 129 -26.82 -3.09 1.38
CA THR A 129 -26.85 -3.73 0.06
C THR A 129 -28.27 -3.88 -0.46
N ILE A 130 -28.45 -4.01 -1.78
CA ILE A 130 -29.78 -4.27 -2.38
C ILE A 130 -30.45 -5.54 -1.84
N PHE A 131 -29.65 -6.53 -1.41
CA PHE A 131 -30.14 -7.78 -0.84
C PHE A 131 -30.98 -7.56 0.42
N GLN A 132 -30.65 -6.56 1.24
CA GLN A 132 -31.35 -6.28 2.50
C GLN A 132 -32.67 -5.54 2.31
N HIS A 133 -32.84 -4.89 1.15
CA HIS A 133 -34.02 -4.12 0.79
C HIS A 133 -35.07 -5.00 0.11
N ALA A 134 -34.64 -6.13 -0.47
CA ALA A 134 -35.50 -7.16 -1.01
C ALA A 134 -36.40 -7.79 0.07
N ARG A 135 -37.55 -8.32 -0.36
CA ARG A 135 -38.39 -9.14 0.51
C ARG A 135 -37.75 -10.51 0.75
N ARG A 136 -37.11 -11.06 -0.27
CA ARG A 136 -36.30 -12.29 -0.21
C ARG A 136 -35.09 -12.16 -1.12
N THR A 137 -33.96 -12.69 -0.67
CA THR A 137 -32.76 -12.83 -1.48
C THR A 137 -32.23 -14.25 -1.39
N TYR A 138 -31.95 -14.85 -2.54
CA TYR A 138 -31.30 -16.15 -2.66
C TYR A 138 -30.00 -15.98 -3.43
N ALA A 139 -28.89 -16.43 -2.84
CA ALA A 139 -27.56 -16.23 -3.38
C ALA A 139 -26.76 -17.54 -3.40
N TRP A 140 -26.12 -17.83 -4.53
CA TRP A 140 -25.26 -19.00 -4.72
C TRP A 140 -23.92 -18.59 -5.31
N GLY A 141 -22.84 -19.24 -4.88
CA GLY A 141 -21.50 -18.93 -5.40
C GLY A 141 -20.36 -19.34 -4.48
N SER A 142 -19.25 -18.61 -4.59
CA SER A 142 -18.06 -18.87 -3.79
C SER A 142 -18.23 -18.38 -2.36
N HIS A 143 -17.61 -19.08 -1.41
CA HIS A 143 -17.62 -18.67 -0.02
C HIS A 143 -17.06 -17.25 0.18
N ASP A 144 -15.98 -16.92 -0.53
CA ASP A 144 -15.29 -15.63 -0.38
C ASP A 144 -16.13 -14.44 -0.82
N ILE A 145 -16.90 -14.57 -1.91
CA ILE A 145 -17.80 -13.51 -2.38
C ILE A 145 -19.04 -13.41 -1.52
N LEU A 146 -19.71 -14.54 -1.25
CA LEU A 146 -20.94 -14.52 -0.45
C LEU A 146 -20.69 -14.01 0.98
N ARG A 147 -19.52 -14.28 1.58
CA ARG A 147 -19.23 -13.79 2.94
C ARG A 147 -19.16 -12.27 3.04
N ILE A 148 -18.85 -11.56 1.95
CA ILE A 148 -18.80 -10.09 1.92
C ILE A 148 -20.15 -9.53 2.39
N PHE A 149 -21.24 -10.14 1.89
CA PHE A 149 -22.60 -9.71 2.15
C PHE A 149 -23.26 -10.49 3.31
N ASN A 150 -22.73 -11.66 3.65
CA ASN A 150 -23.20 -12.47 4.77
C ASN A 150 -22.90 -11.84 6.15
N LYS A 151 -21.87 -10.99 6.29
CA LYS A 151 -21.68 -10.26 7.56
C LYS A 151 -22.87 -9.34 7.85
N SER A 152 -23.37 -8.68 6.81
CA SER A 152 -24.58 -7.85 6.87
C SER A 152 -25.86 -8.67 7.07
N SER A 153 -25.85 -9.97 6.79
CA SER A 153 -26.98 -10.91 7.02
C SER A 153 -27.12 -11.34 8.48
N ARG A 154 -26.08 -11.22 9.32
CA ARG A 154 -26.19 -11.55 10.76
C ARG A 154 -27.24 -10.72 11.49
N ARG A 155 -27.68 -9.61 10.89
CA ARG A 155 -28.78 -8.76 11.35
C ARG A 155 -30.15 -9.11 10.74
N ASP A 156 -30.21 -10.10 9.86
CA ASP A 156 -31.45 -10.56 9.24
C ASP A 156 -32.22 -11.49 10.19
N VAL A 157 -32.93 -10.87 11.13
CA VAL A 157 -33.77 -11.54 12.12
C VAL A 157 -34.96 -12.28 11.47
N GLU A 158 -35.29 -11.94 10.21
CA GLU A 158 -36.51 -12.38 9.52
C GLU A 158 -36.28 -13.55 8.54
N GLY A 159 -35.04 -14.05 8.38
CA GLY A 159 -34.73 -15.14 7.46
C GLY A 159 -35.05 -14.80 5.99
N ARG A 160 -34.86 -13.53 5.60
CA ARG A 160 -35.06 -13.03 4.24
C ARG A 160 -33.91 -13.39 3.31
N LEU A 161 -32.72 -13.64 3.86
CA LEU A 161 -31.49 -13.91 3.13
C LEU A 161 -31.10 -15.39 3.22
N MET A 162 -30.89 -16.02 2.06
CA MET A 162 -30.33 -17.36 1.95
C MET A 162 -29.05 -17.31 1.11
N PHE A 163 -27.94 -17.75 1.71
CA PHE A 163 -26.65 -17.88 1.03
C PHE A 163 -26.24 -19.35 1.04
N ASP A 164 -25.97 -19.92 -0.13
CA ASP A 164 -25.49 -21.29 -0.30
C ASP A 164 -24.17 -21.24 -1.07
N ALA A 165 -23.07 -21.56 -0.39
CA ALA A 165 -21.72 -21.51 -0.94
C ALA A 165 -21.10 -22.89 -0.98
N TYR A 166 -20.31 -23.15 -2.03
CA TYR A 166 -19.45 -24.33 -2.05
C TYR A 166 -18.21 -24.13 -1.16
N ASN A 167 -17.69 -25.24 -0.62
CA ASN A 167 -16.48 -25.25 0.23
C ASN A 167 -15.20 -25.06 -0.61
N HIS A 168 -14.14 -24.58 0.03
CA HIS A 168 -12.80 -24.41 -0.57
C HIS A 168 -12.13 -25.72 -1.04
N GLU A 169 -12.76 -26.89 -0.80
CA GLU A 169 -12.26 -28.22 -1.20
C GLU A 169 -12.50 -28.55 -2.69
N LEU A 170 -13.29 -27.72 -3.41
CA LEU A 170 -13.28 -27.73 -4.87
C LEU A 170 -12.00 -27.02 -5.32
N ASP A 171 -10.91 -27.78 -5.29
CA ASP A 171 -9.51 -27.35 -5.40
C ASP A 171 -9.21 -26.40 -6.57
N PHE A 172 -8.64 -25.23 -6.24
CA PHE A 172 -7.97 -24.27 -7.14
C PHE A 172 -6.67 -24.82 -7.78
N TRP A 173 -6.41 -26.13 -7.62
CA TRP A 173 -5.13 -26.76 -7.96
C TRP A 173 -5.16 -27.44 -9.33
N GLY A 174 -5.55 -26.75 -10.41
CA GLY A 174 -5.29 -27.12 -11.81
C GLY A 174 -5.74 -28.51 -12.33
N ASN A 175 -6.26 -29.38 -11.47
CA ASN A 175 -6.63 -30.77 -11.73
C ASN A 175 -8.15 -30.92 -11.86
N VAL A 176 -8.92 -29.95 -11.36
CA VAL A 176 -10.39 -29.89 -11.50
C VAL A 176 -10.72 -28.90 -12.62
N LYS A 177 -11.62 -29.31 -13.52
CA LYS A 177 -12.12 -28.43 -14.57
C LYS A 177 -12.95 -27.31 -13.94
N SER A 178 -12.54 -26.06 -14.12
CA SER A 178 -13.11 -24.89 -13.41
C SER A 178 -14.62 -24.67 -13.64
N TYR A 179 -15.17 -25.12 -14.77
CA TYR A 179 -16.62 -25.07 -15.04
C TYR A 179 -17.47 -25.87 -14.04
N GLU A 180 -16.90 -26.80 -13.29
CA GLU A 180 -17.64 -27.56 -12.28
C GLU A 180 -18.14 -26.64 -11.13
N LEU A 181 -17.46 -25.51 -10.89
CA LEU A 181 -17.91 -24.47 -9.97
C LEU A 181 -19.23 -23.84 -10.45
N ASP A 182 -19.33 -23.55 -11.74
CA ASP A 182 -20.53 -22.96 -12.34
C ASP A 182 -21.67 -23.98 -12.41
N LYS A 183 -21.37 -25.23 -12.77
CA LYS A 183 -22.34 -26.33 -12.74
C LYS A 183 -22.93 -26.56 -11.35
N TRP A 184 -22.11 -26.45 -10.30
CA TRP A 184 -22.60 -26.53 -8.93
C TRP A 184 -23.66 -25.46 -8.66
N VAL A 185 -23.40 -24.21 -9.05
CA VAL A 185 -24.37 -23.10 -8.89
C VAL A 185 -25.65 -23.40 -9.67
N PHE A 186 -25.53 -23.80 -10.93
CA PHE A 186 -26.70 -24.13 -11.76
C PHE A 186 -27.53 -25.27 -11.18
N SER A 187 -26.90 -26.34 -10.68
CA SER A 187 -27.60 -27.46 -10.04
C SER A 187 -28.36 -27.02 -8.79
N ARG A 188 -27.73 -26.21 -7.93
CA ARG A 188 -28.36 -25.71 -6.69
C ARG A 188 -29.55 -24.81 -6.97
N VAL A 189 -29.43 -23.94 -7.97
CA VAL A 189 -30.54 -23.08 -8.43
C VAL A 189 -31.66 -23.93 -8.99
N GLU A 190 -31.35 -24.92 -9.84
CA GLU A 190 -32.35 -25.81 -10.43
C GLU A 190 -33.15 -26.60 -9.35
N ASP A 191 -32.45 -27.21 -8.40
CA ASP A 191 -33.07 -27.95 -7.29
C ASP A 191 -33.93 -27.03 -6.40
N PHE A 192 -33.43 -25.84 -6.10
CA PHE A 192 -34.15 -24.86 -5.29
C PHE A 192 -35.43 -24.39 -5.98
N LEU A 193 -35.34 -23.98 -7.25
CA LEU A 193 -36.49 -23.46 -8.00
C LEU A 193 -37.57 -24.53 -8.18
N LYS A 194 -37.19 -25.80 -8.42
CA LYS A 194 -38.15 -26.92 -8.51
C LYS A 194 -38.86 -27.18 -7.19
N ARG A 195 -38.12 -27.16 -6.08
CA ARG A 195 -38.65 -27.41 -4.72
C ARG A 195 -39.56 -26.29 -4.24
N GLU A 196 -39.17 -25.03 -4.41
CA GLU A 196 -39.85 -23.86 -3.85
C GLU A 196 -40.83 -23.19 -4.85
N ARG A 197 -41.07 -23.79 -6.01
CA ARG A 197 -41.89 -23.24 -7.11
C ARG A 197 -43.16 -22.53 -6.66
N LYS A 198 -44.01 -23.21 -5.88
CA LYS A 198 -45.32 -22.67 -5.45
C LYS A 198 -45.20 -21.49 -4.50
N ALA A 199 -44.15 -21.47 -3.67
CA ALA A 199 -43.90 -20.38 -2.72
C ALA A 199 -43.37 -19.15 -3.47
N LEU A 200 -42.39 -19.35 -4.36
CA LEU A 200 -41.75 -18.27 -5.10
C LEU A 200 -42.72 -17.52 -6.01
N GLN A 201 -43.70 -18.19 -6.62
CA GLN A 201 -44.71 -17.55 -7.48
C GLN A 201 -45.61 -16.54 -6.74
N LYS A 202 -45.68 -16.61 -5.41
CA LYS A 202 -46.54 -15.74 -4.58
C LYS A 202 -45.80 -14.54 -3.98
N VAL A 203 -44.48 -14.47 -4.14
CA VAL A 203 -43.63 -13.46 -3.49
C VAL A 203 -43.09 -12.51 -4.56
N ASP A 204 -43.18 -11.21 -4.30
CA ASP A 204 -42.57 -10.15 -5.09
C ASP A 204 -41.34 -9.56 -4.39
N LYS A 205 -40.61 -8.70 -5.12
CA LYS A 205 -39.36 -8.05 -4.66
C LYS A 205 -38.31 -9.08 -4.24
N VAL A 206 -38.12 -10.09 -5.09
CA VAL A 206 -37.17 -11.20 -4.88
C VAL A 206 -35.90 -10.97 -5.69
N TYR A 207 -34.74 -11.09 -5.04
CA TYR A 207 -33.44 -11.14 -5.71
C TYR A 207 -32.90 -12.57 -5.77
N PHE A 208 -32.38 -12.95 -6.92
CA PHE A 208 -31.56 -14.13 -7.13
C PHE A 208 -30.17 -13.69 -7.56
N PHE A 209 -29.14 -14.12 -6.85
CA PHE A 209 -27.75 -13.82 -7.15
C PHE A 209 -26.99 -15.10 -7.47
N LEU A 210 -26.50 -15.20 -8.69
CA LEU A 210 -25.73 -16.33 -9.19
C LEU A 210 -24.31 -15.84 -9.49
N HIS A 211 -23.37 -16.23 -8.63
CA HIS A 211 -21.96 -15.92 -8.80
C HIS A 211 -21.22 -17.11 -9.39
N LEU A 212 -20.68 -16.93 -10.59
CA LEU A 212 -20.04 -17.97 -11.40
C LEU A 212 -18.53 -17.71 -11.46
N LEU A 213 -17.76 -18.45 -10.65
CA LEU A 213 -16.31 -18.26 -10.48
C LEU A 213 -15.48 -18.97 -11.56
N GLY A 214 -16.09 -19.85 -12.35
CA GLY A 214 -15.37 -20.74 -13.25
C GLY A 214 -14.45 -19.99 -14.21
N LEU A 215 -14.89 -18.87 -14.76
CA LEU A 215 -14.16 -18.11 -15.78
C LEU A 215 -12.94 -17.37 -15.25
N ASP A 216 -13.03 -16.72 -14.09
CA ASP A 216 -11.86 -16.13 -13.41
C ASP A 216 -10.79 -17.19 -13.17
N THR A 217 -11.19 -18.34 -12.60
CA THR A 217 -10.27 -19.46 -12.33
C THR A 217 -9.61 -19.97 -13.62
N ALA A 218 -10.37 -20.12 -14.71
CA ALA A 218 -9.79 -20.49 -16.01
C ALA A 218 -8.89 -19.38 -16.59
N GLY A 219 -9.22 -18.11 -16.38
CA GLY A 219 -8.40 -16.97 -16.80
C GLY A 219 -7.03 -16.97 -16.12
N HIS A 220 -6.98 -17.25 -14.82
CA HIS A 220 -5.71 -17.39 -14.09
C HIS A 220 -4.89 -18.60 -14.54
N ILE A 221 -5.52 -19.76 -14.74
CA ILE A 221 -4.82 -21.02 -15.02
C ILE A 221 -4.47 -21.14 -16.51
N HIS A 222 -5.47 -21.02 -17.38
CA HIS A 222 -5.37 -21.31 -18.81
C HIS A 222 -5.18 -20.08 -19.67
N LYS A 223 -5.41 -18.89 -19.13
CA LYS A 223 -5.32 -17.59 -19.83
C LYS A 223 -6.49 -17.37 -20.80
N PRO A 224 -6.94 -16.12 -20.97
CA PRO A 224 -8.00 -15.81 -21.93
C PRO A 224 -7.66 -16.29 -23.35
N GLN A 225 -8.69 -16.61 -24.14
CA GLN A 225 -8.59 -17.05 -25.55
C GLN A 225 -7.98 -18.43 -25.80
N THR A 226 -7.51 -19.14 -24.77
CA THR A 226 -7.07 -20.53 -24.96
C THR A 226 -8.25 -21.49 -25.11
N ALA A 227 -8.05 -22.63 -25.76
CA ALA A 227 -9.10 -23.62 -25.98
C ALA A 227 -9.77 -24.09 -24.68
N LEU A 228 -9.01 -24.23 -23.59
CA LEU A 228 -9.54 -24.63 -22.27
C LEU A 228 -10.36 -23.52 -21.61
N PHE A 229 -9.95 -22.25 -21.76
CA PHE A 229 -10.78 -21.12 -21.34
C PHE A 229 -12.08 -21.06 -22.15
N LEU A 230 -12.02 -21.28 -23.46
CA LEU A 230 -13.20 -21.29 -24.34
C LEU A 230 -14.13 -22.47 -24.05
N GLU A 231 -13.62 -23.68 -23.76
CA GLU A 231 -14.44 -24.82 -23.30
C GLU A 231 -15.26 -24.42 -22.06
N ASN A 232 -14.61 -23.78 -21.09
CA ASN A 232 -15.28 -23.29 -19.90
C ASN A 232 -16.34 -22.23 -20.23
N LEU A 233 -16.02 -21.23 -21.06
CA LEU A 233 -16.96 -20.22 -21.52
C LEU A 233 -18.19 -20.82 -22.22
N PHE A 234 -18.02 -21.81 -23.09
CA PHE A 234 -19.14 -22.50 -23.73
C PHE A 234 -20.04 -23.24 -22.74
N ILE A 235 -19.47 -23.84 -21.69
CA ILE A 235 -20.26 -24.52 -20.65
C ILE A 235 -21.01 -23.49 -19.79
N THR A 236 -20.34 -22.42 -19.36
CA THR A 236 -20.93 -21.36 -18.54
C THR A 236 -22.07 -20.66 -19.29
N GLU A 237 -21.85 -20.26 -20.54
CA GLU A 237 -22.85 -19.53 -21.35
C GLU A 237 -24.08 -20.38 -21.70
N ALA A 238 -23.90 -21.68 -21.99
CA ALA A 238 -24.98 -22.62 -22.17
C ALA A 238 -25.78 -22.86 -20.87
N GLY A 239 -25.08 -22.93 -19.72
CA GLY A 239 -25.70 -23.06 -18.41
C GLY A 239 -26.56 -21.85 -18.04
N ILE A 240 -26.09 -20.64 -18.33
CA ILE A 240 -26.87 -19.40 -18.17
C ILE A 240 -28.15 -19.46 -19.00
N HIS A 241 -28.06 -19.86 -20.27
CA HIS A 241 -29.24 -19.99 -21.15
C HIS A 241 -30.25 -21.02 -20.59
N LYS A 242 -29.78 -22.17 -20.10
CA LYS A 242 -30.62 -23.21 -19.47
C LYS A 242 -31.35 -22.67 -18.23
N ILE A 243 -30.64 -21.97 -17.35
CA ILE A 243 -31.23 -21.39 -16.14
C ILE A 243 -32.28 -20.33 -16.48
N TYR A 244 -32.00 -19.46 -17.45
CA TYR A 244 -32.99 -18.50 -17.95
C TYR A 244 -34.29 -19.21 -18.39
N ARG A 245 -34.20 -20.26 -19.21
CA ARG A 245 -35.37 -21.04 -19.65
C ARG A 245 -36.14 -21.66 -18.47
N LEU A 246 -35.43 -22.14 -17.44
CA LEU A 246 -36.05 -22.69 -16.25
C LEU A 246 -36.82 -21.63 -15.45
N PHE A 247 -36.26 -20.43 -15.31
CA PHE A 247 -36.97 -19.32 -14.67
C PHE A 247 -38.27 -19.00 -15.43
N GLU A 248 -38.22 -18.85 -16.75
CA GLU A 248 -39.41 -18.54 -17.55
C GLU A 248 -40.45 -19.68 -17.54
N GLN A 249 -40.01 -20.95 -17.47
CA GLN A 249 -40.92 -22.08 -17.29
C GLN A 249 -41.64 -22.08 -15.91
N ILE A 250 -40.94 -21.60 -14.87
CA ILE A 250 -41.47 -21.57 -13.52
C ILE A 250 -42.35 -20.34 -13.30
N PHE A 251 -41.97 -19.20 -13.87
CA PHE A 251 -42.64 -17.92 -13.69
C PHE A 251 -43.22 -17.41 -15.02
N ASP A 252 -44.40 -17.92 -15.37
CA ASP A 252 -45.13 -17.51 -16.58
C ASP A 252 -45.93 -16.21 -16.34
N ASP A 253 -45.26 -15.18 -15.82
CA ASP A 253 -45.87 -13.88 -15.52
C ASP A 253 -45.17 -12.70 -16.20
N GLN A 254 -44.08 -12.95 -16.94
CA GLN A 254 -43.28 -11.92 -17.63
C GLN A 254 -42.83 -10.78 -16.69
N LYS A 255 -42.67 -11.06 -15.39
CA LYS A 255 -42.25 -10.10 -14.36
C LYS A 255 -40.85 -10.40 -13.82
N THR A 256 -39.98 -11.06 -14.61
CA THR A 256 -38.54 -11.21 -14.33
C THR A 256 -37.73 -10.12 -15.01
N ALA A 257 -36.81 -9.49 -14.29
CA ALA A 257 -35.68 -8.79 -14.89
C ALA A 257 -34.40 -9.62 -14.75
N TYR A 258 -33.54 -9.61 -15.78
CA TYR A 258 -32.27 -10.32 -15.78
C TYR A 258 -31.12 -9.34 -16.02
N VAL A 259 -30.02 -9.55 -15.30
CA VAL A 259 -28.77 -8.81 -15.46
C VAL A 259 -27.63 -9.83 -15.53
N LEU A 260 -26.98 -9.92 -16.68
CA LEU A 260 -25.72 -10.64 -16.86
C LEU A 260 -24.58 -9.61 -16.91
N THR A 261 -23.55 -9.79 -16.09
CA THR A 261 -22.35 -8.92 -16.11
C THR A 261 -21.12 -9.67 -15.60
N SER A 262 -19.97 -9.01 -15.59
CA SER A 262 -18.80 -9.40 -14.78
C SER A 262 -18.48 -8.32 -13.74
N ASP A 263 -17.69 -8.69 -12.74
CA ASP A 263 -17.13 -7.81 -11.70
C ASP A 263 -15.81 -7.15 -12.13
N HIS A 264 -14.97 -7.89 -12.86
CA HIS A 264 -13.78 -7.40 -13.57
C HIS A 264 -13.47 -8.23 -14.81
N GLY A 265 -12.48 -7.77 -15.59
CA GLY A 265 -11.89 -8.53 -16.69
C GLY A 265 -10.57 -9.20 -16.30
N MET A 266 -9.76 -9.53 -17.31
CA MET A 266 -8.52 -10.29 -17.14
C MET A 266 -7.53 -9.94 -18.26
N THR A 267 -6.26 -9.74 -17.92
CA THR A 267 -5.19 -9.55 -18.90
C THR A 267 -4.89 -10.84 -19.68
N ASP A 268 -4.18 -10.73 -20.80
CA ASP A 268 -3.73 -11.91 -21.57
C ASP A 268 -2.74 -12.79 -20.78
N SER A 269 -2.08 -12.24 -19.75
CA SER A 269 -1.23 -13.00 -18.84
C SER A 269 -2.02 -13.72 -17.74
N GLY A 270 -3.35 -13.61 -17.72
CA GLY A 270 -4.20 -14.19 -16.68
C GLY A 270 -3.92 -13.56 -15.32
N SER A 271 -3.92 -12.23 -15.29
CA SER A 271 -3.84 -11.41 -14.09
C SER A 271 -4.93 -10.33 -14.13
N HIS A 272 -5.31 -9.82 -12.97
CA HIS A 272 -6.16 -8.64 -12.84
C HIS A 272 -5.71 -7.82 -11.60
N GLY A 273 -6.43 -6.75 -11.25
CA GLY A 273 -6.15 -5.87 -10.11
C GLY A 273 -5.62 -4.48 -10.49
N ALA A 274 -5.27 -4.27 -11.77
CA ALA A 274 -4.76 -3.01 -12.31
C ALA A 274 -5.75 -2.33 -13.28
N ALA A 275 -5.24 -1.42 -14.10
CA ALA A 275 -6.01 -0.43 -14.85
C ALA A 275 -6.04 -0.68 -16.37
N GLN A 276 -5.63 -1.87 -16.85
CA GLN A 276 -5.70 -2.13 -18.29
C GLN A 276 -7.16 -2.23 -18.74
N PRO A 277 -7.49 -1.80 -19.98
CA PRO A 277 -8.85 -1.94 -20.51
C PRO A 277 -9.39 -3.37 -20.40
N HIS A 278 -8.53 -4.37 -20.56
CA HIS A 278 -8.88 -5.78 -20.48
C HIS A 278 -9.32 -6.22 -19.08
N GLU A 279 -8.94 -5.47 -18.05
CA GLU A 279 -9.32 -5.64 -16.65
C GLU A 279 -10.52 -4.77 -16.27
N THR A 280 -10.63 -3.57 -16.84
CA THR A 280 -11.66 -2.59 -16.47
C THR A 280 -12.95 -2.69 -17.28
N GLU A 281 -12.90 -3.27 -18.48
CA GLU A 281 -14.06 -3.42 -19.37
C GLU A 281 -14.66 -4.83 -19.23
N THR A 282 -15.90 -4.86 -18.74
CA THR A 282 -16.69 -6.08 -18.58
C THR A 282 -17.92 -6.04 -19.49
N PRO A 283 -18.42 -7.18 -19.99
CA PRO A 283 -19.66 -7.17 -20.75
C PRO A 283 -20.85 -7.02 -19.80
N PHE A 284 -21.94 -6.44 -20.28
CA PHE A 284 -23.25 -6.63 -19.67
C PHE A 284 -24.32 -6.93 -20.72
N TYR A 285 -25.33 -7.69 -20.30
CA TYR A 285 -26.57 -7.86 -21.02
C TYR A 285 -27.75 -7.82 -20.04
N MET A 286 -28.74 -6.97 -20.32
CA MET A 286 -29.94 -6.79 -19.50
C MET A 286 -31.19 -6.97 -20.35
N TRP A 287 -32.15 -7.72 -19.83
CA TRP A 287 -33.42 -8.00 -20.52
C TRP A 287 -34.56 -8.34 -19.54
N GLY A 288 -35.77 -8.45 -20.08
CA GLY A 288 -36.98 -8.78 -19.33
C GLY A 288 -37.74 -7.55 -18.83
N ALA A 289 -38.52 -7.75 -17.77
CA ALA A 289 -39.49 -6.80 -17.26
C ALA A 289 -38.85 -5.45 -16.86
N GLY A 290 -39.35 -4.37 -17.44
CA GLY A 290 -38.90 -3.01 -17.16
C GLY A 290 -37.60 -2.58 -17.82
N VAL A 291 -36.91 -3.47 -18.55
CA VAL A 291 -35.69 -3.13 -19.29
C VAL A 291 -36.06 -2.53 -20.64
N ASN A 292 -35.37 -1.45 -21.02
CA ASN A 292 -35.56 -0.83 -22.33
C ASN A 292 -34.95 -1.66 -23.46
N SER A 293 -35.70 -1.85 -24.54
CA SER A 293 -35.27 -2.56 -25.74
C SER A 293 -35.18 -1.65 -26.98
N LYS A 294 -35.49 -0.35 -26.83
CA LYS A 294 -35.47 0.62 -27.94
C LYS A 294 -34.17 1.42 -27.95
N SER A 295 -33.65 1.64 -29.16
CA SER A 295 -32.45 2.43 -29.41
C SER A 295 -32.65 3.88 -28.96
N TYR A 296 -31.89 4.31 -27.96
CA TYR A 296 -31.55 5.72 -27.72
C TYR A 296 -30.11 5.96 -28.19
N SER A 297 -29.81 7.20 -28.58
CA SER A 297 -28.55 7.64 -29.21
C SER A 297 -27.28 7.00 -28.61
N THR A 298 -26.71 6.02 -29.33
CA THR A 298 -25.33 5.56 -29.14
C THR A 298 -24.63 5.49 -30.49
N ALA A 299 -23.34 5.81 -30.51
CA ALA A 299 -22.50 5.76 -31.70
C ALA A 299 -21.93 4.36 -31.98
N LYS A 300 -21.98 3.44 -31.00
CA LYS A 300 -21.38 2.11 -31.08
C LYS A 300 -22.45 1.05 -31.35
N TYR A 301 -22.16 0.15 -32.29
CA TYR A 301 -23.03 -0.97 -32.67
C TYR A 301 -22.20 -2.24 -32.84
N ILE A 302 -22.82 -3.38 -32.57
CA ILE A 302 -22.29 -4.71 -32.88
C ILE A 302 -23.18 -5.40 -33.91
N LYS A 303 -22.58 -6.00 -34.94
CA LYS A 303 -23.31 -6.70 -36.00
C LYS A 303 -23.48 -8.16 -35.62
N LEU A 304 -24.64 -8.54 -35.12
CA LEU A 304 -24.90 -9.92 -34.74
C LEU A 304 -24.99 -10.85 -35.94
N ASP A 305 -25.44 -10.38 -37.10
CA ASP A 305 -25.41 -11.09 -38.39
C ASP A 305 -25.58 -10.08 -39.55
N SER A 306 -25.82 -10.56 -40.78
CA SER A 306 -26.00 -9.70 -41.96
C SER A 306 -27.19 -8.74 -41.83
N ASN A 307 -28.20 -9.08 -41.02
CA ASN A 307 -29.47 -8.38 -40.97
C ASN A 307 -29.73 -7.74 -39.59
N THR A 308 -28.94 -8.09 -38.58
CA THR A 308 -29.16 -7.70 -37.19
C THR A 308 -27.95 -6.93 -36.66
N ALA A 309 -28.14 -5.64 -36.37
CA ALA A 309 -27.18 -4.82 -35.64
C ALA A 309 -27.81 -4.36 -34.32
N MET A 310 -27.06 -4.47 -33.22
CA MET A 310 -27.51 -4.02 -31.91
C MET A 310 -26.66 -2.85 -31.42
N PRO A 311 -27.26 -1.84 -30.78
CA PRO A 311 -26.50 -0.77 -30.13
C PRO A 311 -25.67 -1.33 -28.96
N LEU A 312 -24.47 -0.79 -28.77
CA LEU A 312 -23.62 -1.05 -27.62
C LEU A 312 -23.66 0.14 -26.66
N TYR A 313 -24.05 -0.13 -25.43
CA TYR A 313 -24.18 0.86 -24.35
C TYR A 313 -22.98 0.82 -23.42
N GLU A 314 -22.83 1.88 -22.63
CA GLU A 314 -21.81 1.97 -21.59
C GLU A 314 -22.46 2.31 -20.24
N ILE A 315 -21.93 1.74 -19.16
CA ILE A 315 -22.42 1.95 -17.80
C ILE A 315 -21.26 1.88 -16.80
N GLU A 316 -21.20 2.80 -15.85
CA GLU A 316 -20.29 2.67 -14.70
C GLU A 316 -20.82 1.59 -13.76
N GLN A 317 -19.97 0.70 -13.28
CA GLN A 317 -20.40 -0.47 -12.51
C GLN A 317 -21.28 -0.14 -11.30
N ALA A 318 -21.01 0.97 -10.60
CA ALA A 318 -21.83 1.42 -9.47
C ALA A 318 -23.26 1.83 -9.86
N GLN A 319 -23.52 2.19 -11.12
CA GLN A 319 -24.86 2.54 -11.62
C GLN A 319 -25.77 1.31 -11.78
N MET A 320 -25.20 0.09 -11.77
CA MET A 320 -25.98 -1.14 -11.79
C MET A 320 -26.88 -1.26 -10.54
N THR A 321 -26.36 -0.83 -9.39
CA THR A 321 -27.07 -0.88 -8.10
C THR A 321 -28.40 -0.10 -8.10
N PRO A 322 -28.44 1.21 -8.40
CA PRO A 322 -29.69 1.97 -8.44
C PRO A 322 -30.60 1.53 -9.58
N LEU A 323 -30.05 1.03 -10.69
CA LEU A 323 -30.84 0.47 -11.80
C LEU A 323 -31.61 -0.78 -11.37
N MET A 324 -30.94 -1.75 -10.75
CA MET A 324 -31.57 -2.96 -10.22
C MET A 324 -32.60 -2.63 -9.12
N SER A 325 -32.29 -1.66 -8.27
CA SER A 325 -33.23 -1.18 -7.24
C SER A 325 -34.51 -0.62 -7.88
N ALA A 326 -34.37 0.20 -8.93
CA ALA A 326 -35.50 0.76 -9.67
C ALA A 326 -36.35 -0.32 -10.38
N LEU A 327 -35.73 -1.38 -10.92
CA LEU A 327 -36.46 -2.49 -11.56
C LEU A 327 -37.38 -3.25 -10.58
N LEU A 328 -37.00 -3.32 -9.30
CA LEU A 328 -37.83 -3.95 -8.24
C LEU A 328 -38.64 -2.95 -7.40
N GLY A 329 -38.60 -1.66 -7.73
CA GLY A 329 -39.30 -0.62 -6.97
C GLY A 329 -38.78 -0.47 -5.54
N LEU A 330 -37.49 -0.74 -5.34
CA LEU A 330 -36.78 -0.67 -4.07
C LEU A 330 -35.92 0.60 -4.02
N PRO A 331 -35.65 1.14 -2.82
CA PRO A 331 -34.71 2.24 -2.67
C PRO A 331 -33.27 1.73 -2.89
N PRO A 332 -32.35 2.55 -3.43
CA PRO A 332 -30.95 2.15 -3.51
C PRO A 332 -30.31 2.07 -2.11
N PRO A 333 -29.22 1.31 -1.95
CA PRO A 333 -28.50 1.19 -0.67
C PRO A 333 -28.05 2.53 -0.12
N VAL A 334 -27.95 2.65 1.20
CA VAL A 334 -27.75 3.97 1.85
C VAL A 334 -26.42 4.66 1.54
N ASN A 335 -25.39 3.90 1.14
CA ASN A 335 -24.09 4.40 0.73
C ASN A 335 -23.89 4.36 -0.80
N ASN A 336 -24.94 4.17 -1.58
CA ASN A 336 -24.86 4.17 -3.04
C ASN A 336 -24.28 5.49 -3.56
N LEU A 337 -23.36 5.40 -4.52
CA LEU A 337 -22.75 6.50 -5.26
C LEU A 337 -23.11 6.46 -6.76
N GLY A 338 -23.85 5.43 -7.21
CA GLY A 338 -24.32 5.33 -8.58
C GLY A 338 -25.47 6.30 -8.89
N ILE A 339 -25.41 6.94 -10.06
CA ILE A 339 -26.51 7.69 -10.66
C ILE A 339 -27.37 6.73 -11.50
N LEU A 340 -28.67 6.68 -11.25
CA LEU A 340 -29.62 5.88 -12.04
C LEU A 340 -29.49 6.15 -13.55
N PRO A 341 -29.27 5.16 -14.42
CA PRO A 341 -29.28 5.36 -15.86
C PRO A 341 -30.73 5.29 -16.40
N ARG A 342 -31.49 6.40 -16.35
CA ARG A 342 -32.95 6.40 -16.65
C ARG A 342 -33.33 5.78 -17.99
N TYR A 343 -32.51 5.93 -19.02
CA TYR A 343 -32.80 5.45 -20.37
C TYR A 343 -32.76 3.92 -20.49
N PHE A 344 -32.26 3.21 -19.47
CA PHE A 344 -32.25 1.76 -19.41
C PHE A 344 -33.60 1.17 -18.97
N LEU A 345 -34.53 2.01 -18.50
CA LEU A 345 -35.86 1.60 -18.03
C LEU A 345 -36.93 1.81 -19.10
N ASN A 346 -37.80 0.81 -19.29
CA ASN A 346 -39.02 0.91 -20.10
C ASN A 346 -40.25 1.02 -19.19
N VAL A 347 -40.46 2.22 -18.66
CA VAL A 347 -41.51 2.55 -17.68
C VAL A 347 -42.06 3.94 -17.98
N SER A 348 -43.13 4.35 -17.30
CA SER A 348 -43.69 5.69 -17.47
C SER A 348 -42.72 6.78 -17.04
N GLU A 349 -42.87 7.99 -17.60
CA GLU A 349 -42.10 9.17 -17.19
C GLU A 349 -42.28 9.47 -15.69
N GLU A 350 -43.48 9.25 -15.16
CA GLU A 350 -43.74 9.33 -13.72
C GLU A 350 -42.83 8.38 -12.92
N TYR A 351 -42.75 7.11 -13.33
CA TYR A 351 -41.93 6.13 -12.61
C TYR A 351 -40.45 6.51 -12.66
N ILE A 352 -39.96 6.97 -13.82
CA ILE A 352 -38.58 7.48 -13.96
C ILE A 352 -38.35 8.64 -13.00
N ALA A 353 -39.27 9.61 -12.95
CA ALA A 353 -39.17 10.76 -12.07
C ALA A 353 -39.11 10.36 -10.58
N ARG A 354 -39.96 9.42 -10.15
CA ARG A 354 -39.96 8.90 -8.78
C ARG A 354 -38.70 8.12 -8.44
N ALA A 355 -38.21 7.28 -9.35
CA ALA A 355 -36.98 6.52 -9.16
C ALA A 355 -35.75 7.44 -9.08
N ALA A 356 -35.67 8.44 -9.97
CA ALA A 356 -34.61 9.44 -9.97
C ALA A 356 -34.63 10.28 -8.67
N GLU A 357 -35.80 10.73 -8.22
CA GLU A 357 -35.95 11.46 -6.96
C GLU A 357 -35.52 10.60 -5.75
N CYS A 358 -35.90 9.32 -5.72
CA CYS A 358 -35.49 8.39 -4.67
C CYS A 358 -33.97 8.24 -4.61
N ASN A 359 -33.30 8.08 -5.76
CA ASN A 359 -31.84 8.00 -5.83
C ASN A 359 -31.19 9.32 -5.39
N ALA A 360 -31.74 10.46 -5.82
CA ALA A 360 -31.26 11.79 -5.45
C ALA A 360 -31.37 12.04 -3.94
N TYR A 361 -32.49 11.67 -3.32
CA TYR A 361 -32.63 11.80 -1.86
C TYR A 361 -31.76 10.81 -1.09
N GLN A 362 -31.53 9.60 -1.59
CA GLN A 362 -30.62 8.67 -0.91
C GLN A 362 -29.18 9.21 -0.88
N LEU A 363 -28.72 9.79 -2.00
CA LEU A 363 -27.44 10.51 -2.07
C LEU A 363 -27.46 11.75 -1.15
N LEU A 364 -28.55 12.53 -1.19
CA LEU A 364 -28.66 13.76 -0.41
C LEU A 364 -28.59 13.51 1.10
N GLU A 365 -29.12 12.39 1.59
CA GLU A 365 -29.00 12.06 3.03
C GLU A 365 -27.56 11.77 3.45
N GLN A 366 -26.72 11.19 2.57
CA GLN A 366 -25.27 11.06 2.82
C GLN A 366 -24.63 12.45 2.94
N TYR A 367 -24.88 13.33 1.96
CA TYR A 367 -24.39 14.70 1.98
C TYR A 367 -24.84 15.48 3.22
N LYS A 368 -26.14 15.44 3.54
CA LYS A 368 -26.72 16.11 4.72
C LYS A 368 -26.09 15.62 6.02
N HIS A 369 -25.79 14.32 6.12
CA HIS A 369 -25.09 13.79 7.28
C HIS A 369 -23.70 14.43 7.43
N LEU A 370 -22.93 14.49 6.34
CA LEU A 370 -21.60 15.11 6.32
C LEU A 370 -21.67 16.62 6.60
N LEU A 371 -22.60 17.33 5.98
CA LEU A 371 -22.84 18.76 6.22
C LEU A 371 -23.22 19.02 7.67
N LYS A 372 -24.13 18.22 8.25
CA LYS A 372 -24.52 18.35 9.67
C LYS A 372 -23.34 18.10 10.59
N LYS A 373 -22.49 17.11 10.28
CA LYS A 373 -21.26 16.86 11.04
C LYS A 373 -20.32 18.06 10.98
N HIS A 374 -20.12 18.63 9.79
CA HIS A 374 -19.34 19.85 9.59
C HIS A 374 -19.92 21.05 10.38
N LYS A 375 -21.24 21.27 10.33
CA LYS A 375 -21.94 22.34 11.07
C LYS A 375 -22.18 22.07 12.56
N SER A 376 -21.76 20.91 13.08
CA SER A 376 -21.98 20.57 14.50
C SER A 376 -21.07 21.33 15.46
N GLY A 377 -20.01 21.94 14.93
CA GLY A 377 -19.07 22.80 15.62
C GLY A 377 -19.53 24.25 15.67
N ILE A 378 -19.21 24.94 16.77
CA ILE A 378 -19.56 26.35 16.98
C ILE A 378 -18.85 27.26 15.96
N LEU A 379 -17.66 26.87 15.49
CA LEU A 379 -16.84 27.67 14.57
C LEU A 379 -17.16 27.43 13.10
N SER A 380 -18.15 26.58 12.77
CA SER A 380 -18.46 26.24 11.39
C SER A 380 -18.87 27.45 10.55
N PHE A 381 -19.41 28.51 11.17
CA PHE A 381 -19.79 29.75 10.47
C PHE A 381 -18.60 30.51 9.86
N LEU A 382 -17.37 30.22 10.29
CA LEU A 382 -16.13 30.79 9.74
C LEU A 382 -15.47 29.89 8.70
N LEU A 383 -15.96 28.67 8.54
CA LEU A 383 -15.35 27.66 7.68
C LEU A 383 -16.04 27.63 6.32
N PRO A 384 -15.30 27.38 5.23
CA PRO A 384 -15.89 27.26 3.91
C PRO A 384 -16.81 26.04 3.85
N GLU A 385 -17.94 26.23 3.21
CA GLU A 385 -18.93 25.19 2.89
C GLU A 385 -18.92 24.93 1.38
N TYR A 386 -19.45 23.78 0.96
CA TYR A 386 -19.68 23.52 -0.45
C TYR A 386 -20.83 24.41 -0.97
N GLU A 387 -20.47 25.48 -1.68
CA GLU A 387 -21.38 26.59 -2.06
C GLU A 387 -22.58 26.13 -2.89
N ALA A 388 -22.38 25.17 -3.80
CA ALA A 388 -23.43 24.74 -4.73
C ALA A 388 -24.63 24.05 -4.04
N LEU A 389 -24.48 23.54 -2.81
CA LEU A 389 -25.54 22.78 -2.12
C LEU A 389 -25.75 23.18 -0.65
N SER A 390 -25.88 24.48 -0.39
CA SER A 390 -26.20 25.01 0.94
C SER A 390 -27.59 24.58 1.46
N TRP A 391 -27.86 24.71 2.77
CA TRP A 391 -29.18 24.41 3.34
C TRP A 391 -30.35 25.18 2.66
N PRO A 392 -30.24 26.50 2.43
CA PRO A 392 -31.22 27.23 1.63
C PRO A 392 -31.42 26.63 0.23
N SER A 393 -30.33 26.35 -0.49
CA SER A 393 -30.37 25.76 -1.84
C SER A 393 -31.07 24.38 -1.83
N ILE A 394 -30.80 23.54 -0.82
CA ILE A 394 -31.48 22.25 -0.65
C ILE A 394 -32.99 22.45 -0.46
N ASN A 395 -33.39 23.41 0.38
CA ASN A 395 -34.80 23.67 0.66
C ASN A 395 -35.53 24.26 -0.56
N GLU A 396 -34.85 25.10 -1.33
CA GLU A 396 -35.33 25.66 -2.59
C GLU A 396 -35.53 24.57 -3.64
N ILE A 397 -34.54 23.72 -3.89
CA ILE A 397 -34.65 22.57 -4.80
C ILE A 397 -35.81 21.65 -4.38
N LYS A 398 -35.95 21.36 -3.08
CA LYS A 398 -37.08 20.57 -2.56
C LYS A 398 -38.43 21.26 -2.77
N SER A 399 -38.49 22.58 -2.71
CA SER A 399 -39.71 23.34 -2.95
C SER A 399 -40.09 23.29 -4.44
N TYR A 400 -39.11 23.42 -5.33
CA TYR A 400 -39.32 23.24 -6.78
C TYR A 400 -39.75 21.81 -7.12
N LEU A 401 -39.14 20.78 -6.52
CA LEU A 401 -39.57 19.40 -6.69
C LEU A 401 -41.02 19.19 -6.24
N LYS A 402 -41.43 19.76 -5.10
CA LYS A 402 -42.83 19.72 -4.64
C LYS A 402 -43.79 20.43 -5.60
N GLN A 403 -43.41 21.58 -6.13
CA GLN A 403 -44.22 22.31 -7.10
C GLN A 403 -44.36 21.52 -8.41
N ALA A 404 -43.25 20.97 -8.92
CA ALA A 404 -43.26 20.12 -10.12
C ALA A 404 -44.12 18.87 -9.93
N HIS A 405 -44.09 18.26 -8.73
CA HIS A 405 -45.02 17.17 -8.38
C HIS A 405 -46.48 17.60 -8.36
N PHE A 406 -46.81 18.80 -7.86
CA PHE A 406 -48.18 19.29 -7.80
C PHE A 406 -48.80 19.52 -9.19
N VAL A 407 -47.98 19.96 -10.15
CA VAL A 407 -48.42 20.17 -11.55
C VAL A 407 -48.16 18.96 -12.45
N GLU A 408 -47.69 17.84 -11.89
CA GLU A 408 -47.38 16.59 -12.61
C GLU A 408 -46.32 16.75 -13.72
N ASP A 409 -45.38 17.70 -13.58
CA ASP A 409 -44.27 17.90 -14.50
C ASP A 409 -43.10 16.94 -14.18
N TYR A 410 -43.26 15.69 -14.62
CA TYR A 410 -42.28 14.63 -14.39
C TYR A 410 -40.93 14.86 -15.06
N GLN A 411 -40.89 15.60 -16.18
CA GLN A 411 -39.65 15.91 -16.87
C GLN A 411 -38.80 16.87 -16.03
N THR A 412 -39.42 17.89 -15.44
CA THR A 412 -38.76 18.80 -14.51
C THR A 412 -38.31 18.09 -13.24
N VAL A 413 -39.15 17.23 -12.64
CA VAL A 413 -38.75 16.41 -11.47
C VAL A 413 -37.52 15.57 -11.79
N THR A 414 -37.50 14.92 -12.96
CA THR A 414 -36.38 14.08 -13.37
C THR A 414 -35.12 14.94 -13.51
N ASN A 415 -35.15 16.01 -14.31
CA ASN A 415 -33.96 16.83 -14.56
C ASN A 415 -33.41 17.47 -13.28
N LEU A 416 -34.27 17.98 -12.39
CA LEU A 416 -33.86 18.49 -11.08
C LEU A 416 -33.22 17.40 -10.21
N SER A 417 -33.74 16.17 -10.25
CA SER A 417 -33.18 15.04 -9.50
C SER A 417 -31.77 14.66 -9.99
N TYR A 418 -31.52 14.67 -11.31
CA TYR A 418 -30.18 14.42 -11.87
C TYR A 418 -29.18 15.50 -11.50
N ASN A 419 -29.54 16.77 -11.65
CA ASN A 419 -28.70 17.89 -11.24
C ASN A 419 -28.37 17.80 -9.74
N LEU A 420 -29.37 17.44 -8.92
CA LEU A 420 -29.17 17.23 -7.48
C LEU A 420 -28.21 16.08 -7.19
N MET A 421 -28.28 14.95 -7.91
CA MET A 421 -27.36 13.83 -7.74
C MET A 421 -25.91 14.23 -8.02
N GLU A 422 -25.66 14.95 -9.12
CA GLU A 422 -24.32 15.40 -9.51
C GLU A 422 -23.71 16.34 -8.46
N MET A 423 -24.42 17.41 -8.09
CA MET A 423 -23.98 18.34 -7.03
C MET A 423 -23.77 17.63 -5.68
N THR A 424 -24.62 16.64 -5.37
CA THR A 424 -24.52 15.90 -4.12
C THR A 424 -23.26 15.02 -4.08
N LEU A 425 -22.91 14.36 -5.17
CA LEU A 425 -21.70 13.52 -5.25
C LEU A 425 -20.42 14.35 -5.10
N GLU A 426 -20.34 15.51 -5.75
CA GLU A 426 -19.25 16.46 -5.56
C GLU A 426 -19.17 16.95 -4.10
N GLY A 427 -20.32 17.29 -3.51
CA GLY A 427 -20.41 17.70 -2.12
C GLY A 427 -19.98 16.60 -1.13
N ILE A 428 -20.26 15.33 -1.42
CA ILE A 428 -19.80 14.19 -0.62
C ILE A 428 -18.26 14.10 -0.65
N ASP A 429 -17.66 14.15 -1.85
CA ASP A 429 -16.19 14.11 -2.02
C ASP A 429 -15.52 15.29 -1.30
N TYR A 430 -16.11 16.49 -1.39
CA TYR A 430 -15.66 17.69 -0.68
C TYR A 430 -15.59 17.48 0.85
N TYR A 431 -16.67 17.00 1.47
CA TYR A 431 -16.69 16.83 2.93
C TYR A 431 -15.91 15.61 3.43
N GLN A 432 -15.81 14.54 2.63
CA GLN A 432 -14.97 13.39 2.96
C GLN A 432 -13.48 13.72 2.97
N SER A 433 -13.04 14.57 2.04
CA SER A 433 -11.64 15.02 1.90
C SER A 433 -11.32 16.35 2.62
N TYR A 434 -12.31 16.97 3.28
CA TYR A 434 -12.24 18.34 3.84
C TYR A 434 -10.98 18.65 4.65
N TYR A 435 -10.56 17.72 5.52
CA TYR A 435 -9.41 17.92 6.40
C TYR A 435 -8.09 17.38 5.82
N SER A 436 -8.09 16.73 4.66
CA SER A 436 -6.87 16.11 4.10
C SER A 436 -5.78 17.15 3.79
N MET A 437 -6.14 18.27 3.14
CA MET A 437 -5.17 19.34 2.84
C MET A 437 -4.66 20.08 4.08
N PRO A 438 -5.51 20.53 5.03
CA PRO A 438 -5.04 21.10 6.30
C PRO A 438 -4.10 20.18 7.08
N LEU A 439 -4.39 18.88 7.11
CA LEU A 439 -3.55 17.89 7.80
C LEU A 439 -2.24 17.62 7.09
N LEU A 440 -2.26 17.59 5.75
CA LEU A 440 -1.04 17.52 4.95
C LEU A 440 -0.16 18.74 5.21
N LEU A 441 -0.73 19.95 5.17
CA LEU A 441 0.01 21.18 5.46
C LEU A 441 0.55 21.21 6.90
N ALA A 442 -0.27 20.84 7.89
CA ALA A 442 0.19 20.74 9.28
C ALA A 442 1.36 19.76 9.41
N THR A 443 1.25 18.56 8.83
CA THR A 443 2.33 17.57 8.83
C THR A 443 3.58 18.11 8.14
N THR A 444 3.45 18.81 7.01
CA THR A 444 4.56 19.49 6.33
C THR A 444 5.20 20.55 7.22
N VAL A 445 4.43 21.40 7.90
CA VAL A 445 4.97 22.40 8.85
C VAL A 445 5.71 21.72 10.00
N ALA A 446 5.20 20.60 10.51
CA ALA A 446 5.89 19.81 11.54
C ALA A 446 7.22 19.26 11.00
N MET A 447 7.25 18.72 9.79
CA MET A 447 8.47 18.23 9.13
C MET A 447 9.49 19.35 8.85
N LEU A 448 9.06 20.50 8.34
CA LEU A 448 9.93 21.66 8.12
C LEU A 448 10.47 22.22 9.44
N SER A 449 9.64 22.26 10.49
CA SER A 449 10.06 22.65 11.83
C SER A 449 11.08 21.67 12.41
N TRP A 450 10.89 20.36 12.17
CA TRP A 450 11.84 19.34 12.55
C TRP A 450 13.18 19.50 11.82
N LEU A 451 13.16 19.73 10.50
CA LEU A 451 14.35 20.02 9.70
C LEU A 451 15.09 21.25 10.24
N LYS A 452 14.37 22.33 10.57
CA LYS A 452 14.96 23.51 11.21
C LYS A 452 15.60 23.16 12.56
N TYR A 453 14.91 22.42 13.41
CA TYR A 453 15.45 22.00 14.72
C TYR A 453 16.75 21.20 14.57
N LEU A 454 16.80 20.27 13.62
CA LEU A 454 18.00 19.50 13.28
C LEU A 454 19.13 20.41 12.78
N PHE A 455 18.83 21.35 11.89
CA PHE A 455 19.81 22.32 11.40
C PHE A 455 20.38 23.19 12.54
N ASP A 456 19.52 23.64 13.45
CA ASP A 456 19.93 24.40 14.63
C ASP A 456 20.82 23.55 15.55
N LEU A 457 20.61 22.23 15.65
CA LEU A 457 21.49 21.35 16.41
C LEU A 457 22.91 21.26 15.84
N LEU A 458 23.08 21.36 14.51
CA LEU A 458 24.40 21.34 13.85
C LEU A 458 25.22 22.60 14.16
N ASN A 459 24.58 23.77 14.25
CA ASN A 459 25.25 25.08 14.35
C ASN A 459 25.71 25.47 15.77
N LEU A 460 25.40 24.67 16.80
CA LEU A 460 25.61 25.06 18.22
C LEU A 460 27.05 25.05 18.72
N LYS A 461 28.02 24.55 17.95
CA LYS A 461 29.43 24.53 18.38
C LYS A 461 30.12 25.91 18.33
N LYS A 462 29.42 26.99 17.98
CA LYS A 462 30.07 28.26 17.56
C LYS A 462 29.97 29.47 18.50
N MET A 463 29.40 29.42 19.71
CA MET A 463 29.27 30.66 20.50
C MET A 463 29.31 30.50 22.03
N ASN A 464 30.44 30.88 22.62
CA ASN A 464 30.52 31.48 23.95
C ASN A 464 30.74 32.99 23.77
N SER A 465 29.70 33.80 23.91
CA SER A 465 29.86 35.25 24.16
C SER A 465 28.73 35.76 25.06
N LEU A 466 29.13 36.45 26.14
CA LEU A 466 28.26 36.85 27.26
C LEU A 466 27.33 38.04 26.95
N GLU A 467 27.57 38.83 25.92
CA GLU A 467 26.75 40.04 25.64
C GLU A 467 25.41 39.76 24.95
N SER A 468 25.15 38.52 24.51
CA SER A 468 23.93 38.18 23.77
C SER A 468 22.74 37.68 24.63
N VAL A 469 22.89 37.62 25.96
CA VAL A 469 21.97 36.88 26.84
C VAL A 469 20.65 37.61 27.13
N GLN A 470 20.65 38.94 27.28
CA GLN A 470 19.44 39.70 27.65
C GLN A 470 18.46 39.93 26.47
N LEU A 471 18.95 40.25 25.27
CA LEU A 471 18.09 40.41 24.08
C LEU A 471 17.48 39.07 23.62
N LYS A 472 18.28 37.98 23.65
CA LYS A 472 17.82 36.61 23.35
C LYS A 472 16.75 36.11 24.32
N GLY A 473 16.80 36.53 25.60
CA GLY A 473 15.80 36.20 26.61
C GLY A 473 14.41 36.80 26.32
N LYS A 474 14.33 38.06 25.89
CA LYS A 474 13.06 38.72 25.54
C LYS A 474 12.43 38.12 24.28
N VAL A 475 13.20 37.94 23.20
CA VAL A 475 12.70 37.38 21.93
C VAL A 475 12.19 35.94 22.11
N LYS A 476 12.92 35.12 22.88
CA LYS A 476 12.50 33.75 23.21
C LYS A 476 11.19 33.71 24.01
N ARG A 477 10.99 34.63 24.96
CA ARG A 477 9.74 34.74 25.74
C ARG A 477 8.57 35.16 24.86
N THR A 478 8.76 36.08 23.92
CA THR A 478 7.72 36.50 22.97
C THR A 478 7.31 35.36 22.04
N ARG A 479 8.28 34.63 21.46
CA ARG A 479 7.99 33.47 20.58
C ARG A 479 7.26 32.34 21.31
N LEU A 480 7.64 32.05 22.55
CA LEU A 480 6.96 31.04 23.36
C LEU A 480 5.52 31.46 23.71
N LYS A 481 5.29 32.75 24.01
CA LYS A 481 3.93 33.29 24.18
C LYS A 481 3.08 33.13 22.91
N LEU A 482 3.64 33.44 21.74
CA LEU A 482 2.94 33.26 20.45
C LEU A 482 2.60 31.78 20.20
N LEU A 483 3.51 30.85 20.48
CA LEU A 483 3.24 29.42 20.39
C LEU A 483 2.15 28.96 21.35
N MET A 484 2.13 29.48 22.58
CA MET A 484 1.07 29.17 23.55
C MET A 484 -0.29 29.72 23.10
N ILE A 485 -0.32 30.92 22.53
CA ILE A 485 -1.54 31.49 21.93
C ILE A 485 -2.00 30.62 20.76
N LEU A 486 -1.09 30.22 19.88
CA LEU A 486 -1.40 29.33 18.75
C LEU A 486 -1.89 27.95 19.22
N LEU A 487 -1.25 27.37 20.25
CA LEU A 487 -1.69 26.12 20.86
C LEU A 487 -3.13 26.24 21.39
N LEU A 488 -3.40 27.27 22.19
CA LEU A 488 -4.73 27.51 22.74
C LEU A 488 -5.76 27.77 21.63
N ALA A 489 -5.37 28.46 20.56
CA ALA A 489 -6.22 28.70 19.40
C ALA A 489 -6.55 27.40 18.65
N ILE A 490 -5.57 26.52 18.38
CA ILE A 490 -5.81 25.25 17.68
C ILE A 490 -6.55 24.26 18.57
N VAL A 491 -6.22 24.17 19.87
CA VAL A 491 -6.95 23.34 20.84
C VAL A 491 -8.39 23.84 20.95
N GLY A 492 -8.58 25.15 21.10
CA GLY A 492 -9.89 25.79 21.08
C GLY A 492 -10.64 25.46 19.80
N PHE A 493 -10.02 25.61 18.64
CA PHE A 493 -10.59 25.23 17.35
C PHE A 493 -11.02 23.76 17.32
N CYS A 494 -10.16 22.83 17.74
CA CYS A 494 -10.47 21.40 17.77
C CYS A 494 -11.68 21.08 18.66
N ILE A 495 -11.75 21.69 19.84
CA ILE A 495 -12.84 21.47 20.82
C ILE A 495 -14.13 22.10 20.31
N PHE A 496 -14.10 23.39 19.95
CA PHE A 496 -15.28 24.11 19.50
C PHE A 496 -15.81 23.60 18.17
N GLN A 497 -14.94 23.08 17.29
CA GLN A 497 -15.30 22.46 16.03
C GLN A 497 -15.63 20.95 16.15
N LYS A 498 -15.47 20.35 17.35
CA LYS A 498 -15.74 18.93 17.63
C LYS A 498 -15.02 17.97 16.68
N LEU A 499 -13.74 18.22 16.43
CA LEU A 499 -12.95 17.39 15.54
C LEU A 499 -12.68 16.00 16.15
N PRO A 500 -12.62 14.92 15.34
CA PRO A 500 -12.14 13.63 15.81
C PRO A 500 -10.72 13.73 16.39
N TRP A 501 -10.42 12.98 17.44
CA TRP A 501 -9.14 13.07 18.14
C TRP A 501 -7.93 12.80 17.23
N GLN A 502 -8.07 11.94 16.21
CA GLN A 502 -7.02 11.68 15.22
C GLN A 502 -6.72 12.92 14.38
N VAL A 503 -7.76 13.66 13.97
CA VAL A 503 -7.61 14.93 13.23
C VAL A 503 -6.92 15.96 14.13
N SER A 504 -7.40 16.09 15.37
CA SER A 504 -6.83 17.02 16.34
C SER A 504 -5.36 16.73 16.64
N LEU A 505 -4.98 15.46 16.77
CA LEU A 505 -3.59 15.05 17.02
C LEU A 505 -2.64 15.59 15.95
N TYR A 506 -2.98 15.39 14.67
CA TYR A 506 -2.11 15.80 13.56
C TYR A 506 -2.19 17.30 13.25
N LEU A 507 -3.31 17.97 13.54
CA LEU A 507 -3.37 19.44 13.51
C LEU A 507 -2.51 20.08 14.61
N LEU A 508 -2.38 19.43 15.77
CA LEU A 508 -1.58 19.91 16.91
C LEU A 508 -0.10 19.53 16.81
N LEU A 509 0.25 18.51 16.02
CA LEU A 509 1.62 18.00 15.84
C LEU A 509 2.68 19.08 15.56
N PRO A 510 2.41 20.15 14.77
CA PRO A 510 3.40 21.20 14.53
C PRO A 510 3.85 21.92 15.80
N ILE A 511 2.97 22.11 16.78
CA ILE A 511 3.22 22.94 17.96
C ILE A 511 4.38 22.43 18.82
N PRO A 512 4.40 21.16 19.30
CA PRO A 512 5.54 20.66 20.06
C PRO A 512 6.83 20.72 19.25
N VAL A 513 6.80 20.46 17.95
CA VAL A 513 7.99 20.47 17.08
C VAL A 513 8.52 21.89 16.84
N MET A 514 7.64 22.85 16.54
CA MET A 514 7.97 24.28 16.43
C MET A 514 8.56 24.79 17.75
N SER A 515 8.05 24.34 18.89
CA SER A 515 8.62 24.68 20.20
C SER A 515 10.08 24.24 20.33
N LEU A 516 10.47 23.12 19.70
CA LEU A 516 11.86 22.67 19.64
C LEU A 516 12.68 23.56 18.71
N ALA A 517 12.16 23.84 17.50
CA ALA A 517 12.81 24.66 16.48
C ALA A 517 13.02 26.13 16.90
N LEU A 518 12.17 26.67 17.78
CA LEU A 518 12.25 28.05 18.25
C LEU A 518 13.08 28.24 19.53
N ARG A 519 13.60 27.15 20.13
CA ARG A 519 14.43 27.23 21.36
C ARG A 519 15.76 27.94 21.15
N LYS A 520 16.27 27.96 19.91
CA LYS A 520 17.63 28.39 19.56
C LYS A 520 17.57 29.37 18.40
N GLU A 521 18.29 30.49 18.51
CA GLU A 521 18.47 31.42 17.40
C GLU A 521 19.75 31.10 16.66
N THR A 522 19.64 30.93 15.34
CA THR A 522 20.77 30.83 14.43
C THR A 522 21.13 32.19 13.87
N GLN A 523 22.38 32.60 14.05
CA GLN A 523 23.02 33.60 13.19
C GLN A 523 24.04 32.88 12.33
N GLY A 524 23.88 32.92 11.00
CA GLY A 524 24.88 32.46 10.04
C GLY A 524 24.34 31.48 8.99
N LEU A 525 24.69 31.76 7.73
CA LEU A 525 24.41 30.94 6.55
C LEU A 525 24.94 29.51 6.70
N THR A 526 24.33 28.58 5.95
CA THR A 526 24.90 27.25 5.70
C THR A 526 26.35 27.37 5.23
N PRO A 527 27.30 26.60 5.78
CA PRO A 527 28.69 26.60 5.29
C PRO A 527 28.86 25.87 3.95
N LEU A 528 27.76 25.47 3.29
CA LEU A 528 27.77 24.85 1.96
C LEU A 528 27.63 25.92 0.88
N THR A 529 28.39 25.79 -0.19
CA THR A 529 28.23 26.63 -1.39
C THR A 529 26.94 26.25 -2.13
N PHE A 530 26.38 27.19 -2.90
CA PHE A 530 25.19 26.94 -3.72
C PHE A 530 25.38 25.71 -4.64
N GLY A 531 26.54 25.57 -5.27
CA GLY A 531 26.85 24.40 -6.10
C GLY A 531 26.83 23.08 -5.34
N GLN A 532 27.31 23.05 -4.09
CA GLN A 532 27.23 21.84 -3.25
C GLN A 532 25.78 21.49 -2.90
N ILE A 533 24.95 22.49 -2.58
CA ILE A 533 23.51 22.28 -2.30
C ILE A 533 22.83 21.66 -3.52
N VAL A 534 23.09 22.19 -4.72
CA VAL A 534 22.53 21.66 -5.97
C VAL A 534 22.96 20.22 -6.22
N ILE A 535 24.25 19.89 -6.04
CA ILE A 535 24.75 18.51 -6.21
C ILE A 535 24.07 17.55 -5.23
N TYR A 536 23.96 17.91 -3.95
CA TYR A 536 23.31 17.07 -2.96
C TYR A 536 21.81 16.93 -3.23
N PHE A 537 21.14 17.99 -3.67
CA PHE A 537 19.74 17.91 -4.10
C PHE A 537 19.57 16.91 -5.25
N ILE A 538 20.39 17.00 -6.30
CA ILE A 538 20.38 16.04 -7.42
C ILE A 538 20.62 14.61 -6.91
N CYS A 539 21.57 14.42 -5.99
CA CYS A 539 21.86 13.11 -5.43
C CYS A 539 20.69 12.54 -4.63
N ILE A 540 19.98 13.37 -3.85
CA ILE A 540 18.78 12.98 -3.12
C ILE A 540 17.66 12.61 -4.09
N GLU A 541 17.46 13.39 -5.15
CA GLU A 541 16.47 13.07 -6.19
C GLU A 541 16.79 11.72 -6.86
N VAL A 542 18.04 11.44 -7.22
CA VAL A 542 18.45 10.13 -7.75
C VAL A 542 18.12 8.98 -6.78
N LEU A 543 18.32 9.19 -5.47
CA LEU A 543 17.92 8.20 -4.45
C LEU A 543 16.41 8.01 -4.40
N ILE A 544 15.62 9.09 -4.48
CA ILE A 544 14.14 9.00 -4.51
C ILE A 544 13.69 8.24 -5.75
N PHE A 545 14.20 8.58 -6.93
CA PHE A 545 13.88 7.89 -8.18
C PHE A 545 14.30 6.41 -8.18
N SER A 546 15.30 6.03 -7.39
CA SER A 546 15.71 4.63 -7.25
C SER A 546 14.64 3.71 -6.64
N PHE A 547 13.68 4.25 -5.89
CA PHE A 547 12.51 3.51 -5.41
C PHE A 547 11.55 3.12 -6.53
N PHE A 548 11.49 3.92 -7.59
CA PHE A 548 10.66 3.65 -8.78
C PHE A 548 11.41 2.80 -9.82
N SER A 549 12.73 2.97 -9.91
CA SER A 549 13.59 2.18 -10.79
C SER A 549 14.92 1.87 -10.12
N ARG A 550 15.09 0.63 -9.66
CA ARG A 550 16.32 0.21 -8.97
C ARG A 550 17.58 0.42 -9.80
N LYS A 551 17.49 0.44 -11.14
CA LYS A 551 18.64 0.64 -12.04
C LYS A 551 19.34 1.98 -11.78
N LEU A 552 18.59 2.99 -11.31
CA LEU A 552 19.12 4.32 -11.02
C LEU A 552 20.07 4.35 -9.81
N ILE A 553 19.99 3.37 -8.90
CA ILE A 553 20.93 3.29 -7.78
C ILE A 553 22.36 3.02 -8.26
N SER A 554 22.53 2.28 -9.37
CA SER A 554 23.85 2.05 -9.99
C SER A 554 24.47 3.36 -10.45
N LEU A 555 23.68 4.23 -11.07
CA LEU A 555 24.12 5.55 -11.51
C LEU A 555 24.54 6.40 -10.30
N GLY A 556 23.70 6.46 -9.27
CA GLY A 556 24.03 7.17 -8.03
C GLY A 556 25.31 6.68 -7.36
N PHE A 557 25.53 5.36 -7.36
CA PHE A 557 26.73 4.75 -6.78
C PHE A 557 28.01 5.08 -7.56
N VAL A 558 27.98 4.98 -8.89
CA VAL A 558 29.12 5.33 -9.75
C VAL A 558 29.45 6.81 -9.67
N LEU A 559 28.43 7.69 -9.69
CA LEU A 559 28.62 9.14 -9.54
C LEU A 559 29.26 9.47 -8.19
N HIS A 560 28.78 8.87 -7.09
CA HIS A 560 29.37 9.06 -5.76
C HIS A 560 30.82 8.58 -5.70
N ALA A 561 31.14 7.45 -6.34
CA ALA A 561 32.50 6.93 -6.39
C ALA A 561 33.45 7.80 -7.24
N ALA A 562 32.93 8.50 -8.25
CA ALA A 562 33.67 9.42 -9.12
C ALA A 562 33.93 10.80 -8.49
N LEU A 563 33.19 11.19 -7.44
CA LEU A 563 33.44 12.44 -6.72
C LEU A 563 34.85 12.43 -6.11
N PRO A 564 35.62 13.53 -6.23
CA PRO A 564 36.99 13.59 -5.73
C PRO A 564 37.02 13.35 -4.22
N GLN A 565 37.58 12.20 -3.82
CA GLN A 565 37.85 11.90 -2.42
C GLN A 565 39.16 12.61 -2.05
N ASN A 566 39.12 13.53 -1.10
CA ASN A 566 40.27 14.33 -0.66
C ASN A 566 41.54 13.47 -0.56
N ASN A 567 42.61 13.94 -1.24
CA ASN A 567 43.91 13.31 -1.52
C ASN A 567 44.46 12.37 -0.43
N CYS A 568 43.88 11.18 -0.31
CA CYS A 568 44.44 10.12 0.52
C CYS A 568 45.32 9.24 -0.36
N LYS A 569 46.58 9.05 0.03
CA LYS A 569 47.53 8.19 -0.70
C LYS A 569 47.07 6.73 -0.65
N THR A 570 46.27 6.30 -1.61
CA THR A 570 45.95 4.88 -1.83
C THR A 570 47.04 4.21 -2.65
N THR A 571 47.49 3.03 -2.23
CA THR A 571 48.40 2.21 -3.04
C THR A 571 47.76 1.85 -4.39
N LYS A 572 48.52 1.83 -5.49
CA LYS A 572 48.03 1.53 -6.85
C LYS A 572 47.13 0.28 -6.91
N TRP A 573 47.52 -0.82 -6.26
CA TRP A 573 46.72 -2.06 -6.23
C TRP A 573 45.35 -1.91 -5.54
N LYS A 574 45.28 -1.22 -4.40
CA LYS A 574 44.00 -0.97 -3.71
C LYS A 574 43.05 -0.11 -4.56
N PHE A 575 43.59 0.85 -5.32
CA PHE A 575 42.81 1.65 -6.27
C PHE A 575 42.19 0.77 -7.36
N TYR A 576 42.97 -0.11 -8.01
CA TYR A 576 42.43 -1.03 -9.02
C TYR A 576 41.35 -1.97 -8.47
N ILE A 577 41.58 -2.56 -7.29
CA ILE A 577 40.59 -3.44 -6.65
C ILE A 577 39.31 -2.66 -6.36
N LYS A 578 39.41 -1.45 -5.81
CA LYS A 578 38.25 -0.59 -5.55
C LYS A 578 37.47 -0.30 -6.83
N THR A 579 38.14 0.09 -7.92
CA THR A 579 37.49 0.35 -9.20
C THR A 579 36.78 -0.88 -9.75
N ILE A 580 37.40 -2.06 -9.66
CA ILE A 580 36.77 -3.33 -10.05
C ILE A 580 35.51 -3.59 -9.22
N MET A 581 35.58 -3.39 -7.89
CA MET A 581 34.41 -3.58 -7.02
C MET A 581 33.27 -2.63 -7.38
N ILE A 582 33.56 -1.36 -7.69
CA ILE A 582 32.54 -0.37 -8.10
C ILE A 582 31.84 -0.82 -9.38
N LEU A 583 32.61 -1.25 -10.40
CA LEU A 583 32.07 -1.71 -11.67
C LEU A 583 31.21 -2.97 -11.49
N LEU A 584 31.68 -3.94 -10.69
CA LEU A 584 30.92 -5.15 -10.38
C LEU A 584 29.62 -4.82 -9.65
N LEU A 585 29.68 -3.99 -8.60
CA LEU A 585 28.53 -3.59 -7.81
C LEU A 585 27.47 -2.88 -8.66
N ALA A 586 27.88 -2.02 -9.61
CA ALA A 586 26.97 -1.29 -10.49
C ALA A 586 26.15 -2.22 -11.41
N VAL A 587 26.60 -3.45 -11.68
CA VAL A 587 25.88 -4.42 -12.50
C VAL A 587 24.70 -5.05 -11.75
N PHE A 588 24.80 -5.23 -10.43
CA PHE A 588 23.81 -6.01 -9.66
C PHE A 588 22.37 -5.47 -9.75
N PRO A 589 22.08 -4.16 -9.61
CA PRO A 589 20.72 -3.65 -9.81
C PRO A 589 20.16 -3.84 -11.22
N LEU A 590 21.03 -4.09 -12.21
CA LEU A 590 20.65 -4.34 -13.61
C LEU A 590 20.29 -5.82 -13.86
N LEU A 591 20.72 -6.72 -12.97
CA LEU A 591 20.35 -8.15 -13.01
C LEU A 591 18.87 -8.33 -12.66
N THR A 592 18.31 -9.51 -12.91
CA THR A 592 16.97 -9.91 -12.44
C THR A 592 16.94 -10.07 -10.92
N SER A 593 15.77 -9.90 -10.28
CA SER A 593 15.65 -9.99 -8.82
C SER A 593 16.09 -11.36 -8.31
N SER A 594 16.75 -11.40 -7.14
CA SER A 594 17.15 -12.65 -6.49
C SER A 594 15.94 -13.36 -5.85
N VAL A 595 15.13 -14.06 -6.64
CA VAL A 595 13.95 -14.81 -6.17
C VAL A 595 14.17 -16.31 -6.34
N GLY A 596 13.88 -17.09 -5.29
CA GLY A 596 14.05 -18.54 -5.25
C GLY A 596 15.49 -19.04 -5.41
N TYR A 597 15.66 -20.36 -5.30
CA TYR A 597 16.94 -21.07 -5.53
C TYR A 597 17.16 -21.36 -7.03
N THR A 598 16.95 -20.36 -7.88
CA THR A 598 17.00 -20.51 -9.35
C THR A 598 18.43 -20.71 -9.87
N ASN A 599 19.45 -20.27 -9.13
CA ASN A 599 20.85 -20.41 -9.51
C ASN A 599 21.74 -20.88 -8.35
N ASN A 600 21.72 -22.19 -8.09
CA ASN A 600 22.48 -22.83 -7.01
C ASN A 600 23.99 -22.60 -7.09
N ARG A 601 24.55 -22.40 -8.29
CA ARG A 601 25.99 -22.15 -8.46
C ARG A 601 26.40 -20.80 -7.90
N LEU A 602 25.62 -19.76 -8.25
CA LEU A 602 25.82 -18.43 -7.67
C LEU A 602 25.63 -18.52 -6.16
N PHE A 603 24.53 -19.08 -5.67
CA PHE A 603 24.29 -19.24 -4.23
C PHE A 603 25.49 -19.85 -3.46
N LEU A 604 26.04 -20.98 -3.93
CA LEU A 604 27.19 -21.66 -3.32
C LEU A 604 28.50 -20.86 -3.38
N LEU A 605 28.73 -20.14 -4.48
CA LEU A 605 29.92 -19.31 -4.66
C LEU A 605 30.03 -18.22 -3.57
N GLY A 606 28.89 -17.77 -3.03
CA GLY A 606 28.86 -16.76 -1.99
C GLY A 606 29.45 -17.27 -0.68
N PHE A 607 29.25 -18.55 -0.38
CA PHE A 607 29.76 -19.19 0.82
C PHE A 607 31.28 -19.33 0.75
N PHE A 608 31.78 -19.66 -0.45
CA PHE A 608 33.22 -19.65 -0.73
C PHE A 608 33.83 -18.26 -0.50
N PHE A 609 33.17 -17.19 -0.95
CA PHE A 609 33.64 -15.82 -0.70
C PHE A 609 33.60 -15.43 0.78
N THR A 610 32.56 -15.81 1.53
CA THR A 610 32.47 -15.56 2.99
C THR A 610 33.65 -16.21 3.73
N ILE A 611 33.98 -17.47 3.41
CA ILE A 611 35.08 -18.20 4.04
C ILE A 611 36.44 -17.65 3.57
N SER A 612 36.65 -17.46 2.27
CA SER A 612 37.94 -17.02 1.72
C SER A 612 38.32 -15.62 2.19
N ARG A 613 37.37 -14.67 2.30
CA ARG A 613 37.61 -13.33 2.87
C ARG A 613 38.25 -13.42 4.26
N SER A 614 37.76 -14.32 5.11
CA SER A 614 38.27 -14.48 6.48
C SER A 614 39.75 -14.91 6.53
N ILE A 615 40.21 -15.63 5.51
CA ILE A 615 41.59 -16.10 5.37
C ILE A 615 42.48 -14.95 4.85
N LEU A 616 41.99 -14.21 3.85
CA LEU A 616 42.74 -13.16 3.17
C LEU A 616 43.04 -11.94 4.06
N VAL A 617 42.15 -11.60 5.01
CA VAL A 617 42.28 -10.40 5.85
C VAL A 617 43.35 -10.54 6.95
N LYS A 618 43.99 -11.72 7.10
CA LYS A 618 45.07 -11.99 8.08
C LYS A 618 44.71 -11.59 9.52
N CYS A 619 43.44 -11.67 9.90
CA CYS A 619 42.96 -11.37 11.26
C CYS A 619 42.78 -12.66 12.07
N LYS A 620 43.16 -12.65 13.36
CA LYS A 620 43.02 -13.80 14.25
C LYS A 620 41.55 -13.99 14.68
N LEU A 621 40.76 -14.67 13.86
CA LEU A 621 39.46 -15.24 14.24
C LEU A 621 39.66 -16.53 15.04
N THR A 622 38.77 -16.81 15.99
CA THR A 622 38.88 -18.02 16.81
C THR A 622 38.49 -19.27 16.01
N LEU A 623 39.03 -20.43 16.38
CA LEU A 623 38.66 -21.70 15.76
C LEU A 623 37.15 -21.97 15.92
N ALA A 624 36.59 -21.64 17.08
CA ALA A 624 35.16 -21.77 17.35
C ALA A 624 34.30 -20.94 16.39
N ASP A 625 34.70 -19.70 16.07
CA ASP A 625 33.94 -18.86 15.11
C ASP A 625 33.95 -19.49 13.71
N LYS A 626 35.09 -20.02 13.28
CA LYS A 626 35.23 -20.69 11.98
C LYS A 626 34.43 -21.98 11.91
N LEU A 627 34.47 -22.80 12.96
CA LEU A 627 33.72 -24.06 13.03
C LEU A 627 32.20 -23.82 13.07
N ALA A 628 31.74 -22.86 13.87
CA ALA A 628 30.33 -22.49 13.94
C ALA A 628 29.81 -21.99 12.58
N ALA A 629 30.54 -21.07 11.94
CA ALA A 629 30.17 -20.55 10.62
C ALA A 629 30.20 -21.65 9.53
N GLY A 630 31.25 -22.49 9.51
CA GLY A 630 31.35 -23.61 8.58
C GLY A 630 30.19 -24.60 8.73
N THR A 631 29.84 -24.95 9.97
CA THR A 631 28.70 -25.84 10.27
C THR A 631 27.38 -25.22 9.80
N ALA A 632 27.17 -23.93 10.03
CA ALA A 632 25.96 -23.23 9.62
C ALA A 632 25.81 -23.17 8.09
N LEU A 633 26.90 -22.90 7.37
CA LEU A 633 26.90 -22.89 5.90
C LEU A 633 26.65 -24.28 5.32
N LEU A 634 27.30 -25.33 5.87
CA LEU A 634 27.05 -26.72 5.46
C LEU A 634 25.59 -27.14 5.72
N ASN A 635 25.05 -26.80 6.88
CA ASN A 635 23.63 -27.03 7.19
C ASN A 635 22.72 -26.32 6.19
N THR A 636 23.06 -25.09 5.79
CA THR A 636 22.30 -24.34 4.78
C THR A 636 22.34 -25.04 3.42
N ILE A 637 23.50 -25.51 2.96
CA ILE A 637 23.61 -26.30 1.71
C ILE A 637 22.70 -27.52 1.77
N PHE A 638 22.73 -28.24 2.90
CA PHE A 638 21.88 -29.42 3.11
C PHE A 638 20.38 -29.07 3.08
N CYS A 639 19.96 -27.98 3.73
CA CYS A 639 18.58 -27.50 3.72
C CYS A 639 18.09 -27.19 2.30
N VAL A 640 18.88 -26.45 1.53
CA VAL A 640 18.54 -26.07 0.15
C VAL A 640 18.48 -27.30 -0.76
N HIS A 641 19.45 -28.20 -0.65
CA HIS A 641 19.47 -29.44 -1.44
C HIS A 641 18.22 -30.29 -1.21
N ASN A 642 17.83 -30.52 0.05
CA ASN A 642 16.62 -31.28 0.37
C ASN A 642 15.36 -30.59 -0.16
N HIS A 643 15.29 -29.26 -0.06
CA HIS A 643 14.14 -28.51 -0.56
C HIS A 643 14.00 -28.59 -2.09
N VAL A 644 15.08 -28.40 -2.84
CA VAL A 644 15.09 -28.51 -4.31
C VAL A 644 14.67 -29.91 -4.76
N ASN A 645 15.01 -30.94 -3.99
CA ASN A 645 14.65 -32.34 -4.25
C ASN A 645 13.30 -32.77 -3.65
N ASN A 646 12.47 -31.84 -3.15
CA ASN A 646 11.16 -32.11 -2.53
C ASN A 646 11.20 -33.11 -1.36
N GLN A 647 12.31 -33.15 -0.61
CA GLN A 647 12.49 -34.02 0.56
C GLN A 647 12.12 -33.30 1.86
N LYS A 648 11.66 -34.06 2.87
CA LYS A 648 11.33 -33.52 4.20
C LYS A 648 12.61 -33.11 4.93
N LEU A 649 12.61 -31.91 5.52
CA LEU A 649 13.75 -31.40 6.27
C LEU A 649 13.76 -31.95 7.72
N PRO A 650 14.87 -32.52 8.20
CA PRO A 650 15.00 -32.95 9.59
C PRO A 650 14.96 -31.77 10.58
N GLY A 651 14.34 -31.97 11.75
CA GLY A 651 14.25 -30.92 12.80
C GLY A 651 15.61 -30.45 13.33
N VAL A 652 16.64 -31.31 13.27
CA VAL A 652 18.02 -30.96 13.66
C VAL A 652 18.56 -29.80 12.83
N CYS A 653 18.20 -29.69 11.55
CA CYS A 653 18.65 -28.60 10.69
C CYS A 653 18.14 -27.24 11.17
N GLN A 654 16.89 -27.18 11.64
CA GLN A 654 16.32 -25.96 12.22
C GLN A 654 17.01 -25.60 13.53
N PHE A 655 17.25 -26.59 14.39
CA PHE A 655 17.98 -26.40 15.64
C PHE A 655 19.38 -25.81 15.39
N LEU A 656 20.13 -26.35 14.43
CA LEU A 656 21.46 -25.83 14.07
C LEU A 656 21.39 -24.38 13.56
N SER A 657 20.37 -24.03 12.77
CA SER A 657 20.18 -22.65 12.30
C SER A 657 19.89 -21.67 13.43
N TRP A 658 18.96 -22.01 14.33
CA TRP A 658 18.63 -21.19 15.50
C TRP A 658 19.79 -21.10 16.49
N PHE A 659 20.53 -22.19 16.68
CA PHE A 659 21.74 -22.20 17.49
C PHE A 659 22.79 -21.23 16.94
N TYR A 660 23.03 -21.25 15.63
CA TYR A 660 23.96 -20.31 15.00
C TYR A 660 23.49 -18.85 15.17
N PHE A 661 22.20 -18.58 14.98
CA PHE A 661 21.62 -17.26 15.23
C PHE A 661 21.95 -16.76 16.65
N VAL A 662 21.68 -17.57 17.68
CA VAL A 662 22.01 -17.21 19.08
C VAL A 662 23.52 -17.06 19.29
N TYR A 663 24.32 -17.96 18.70
CA TYR A 663 25.79 -17.93 18.78
C TYR A 663 26.36 -16.60 18.27
N VAL A 664 25.86 -16.06 17.16
CA VAL A 664 26.32 -14.80 16.58
C VAL A 664 26.25 -13.66 17.60
N PHE A 665 25.10 -13.49 18.27
CA PHE A 665 24.94 -12.43 19.27
C PHE A 665 25.77 -12.66 20.52
N ILE A 666 25.88 -13.90 21.01
CA ILE A 666 26.72 -14.22 22.17
C ILE A 666 28.21 -13.93 21.86
N ALA A 667 28.69 -14.35 20.70
CA ALA A 667 30.08 -14.19 20.28
C ALA A 667 30.46 -12.72 20.03
N ILE A 668 29.52 -11.88 19.60
CA ILE A 668 29.74 -10.44 19.42
C ILE A 668 29.69 -9.69 20.75
N CYS A 669 28.72 -9.99 21.62
CA CYS A 669 28.49 -9.22 22.85
C CYS A 669 29.42 -9.60 24.01
N PHE A 670 29.76 -10.88 24.18
CA PHE A 670 30.39 -11.37 25.41
C PHE A 670 31.84 -11.87 25.25
N ARG A 671 32.29 -12.20 24.04
CA ARG A 671 33.66 -12.71 23.86
C ARG A 671 34.69 -11.58 23.81
N PRO A 672 35.82 -11.71 24.52
CA PRO A 672 36.88 -10.70 24.53
C PRO A 672 37.51 -10.50 23.14
N PHE A 673 38.04 -9.31 22.92
CA PHE A 673 38.75 -8.92 21.70
C PHE A 673 40.01 -8.10 22.05
N SER A 674 41.10 -8.31 21.32
CA SER A 674 42.39 -7.64 21.56
C SER A 674 42.50 -6.30 20.82
N SER A 675 41.67 -6.07 19.80
CA SER A 675 41.63 -4.78 19.07
C SER A 675 40.27 -4.52 18.43
N LYS A 676 39.94 -3.24 18.19
CA LYS A 676 38.72 -2.84 17.46
C LYS A 676 38.66 -3.45 16.04
N LYS A 677 39.83 -3.62 15.40
CA LYS A 677 39.91 -4.28 14.07
C LYS A 677 39.54 -5.76 14.15
N GLN A 678 39.95 -6.46 15.21
CA GLN A 678 39.58 -7.85 15.43
C GLN A 678 38.08 -8.00 15.72
N LEU A 679 37.50 -7.09 16.51
CA LEU A 679 36.06 -7.05 16.76
C LEU A 679 35.27 -6.83 15.46
N LEU A 680 35.68 -5.86 14.64
CA LEU A 680 35.03 -5.58 13.35
C LEU A 680 35.07 -6.81 12.43
N GLU A 681 36.22 -7.48 12.31
CA GLU A 681 36.32 -8.68 11.47
C GLU A 681 35.47 -9.85 11.99
N ARG A 682 35.35 -10.01 13.31
CA ARG A 682 34.43 -10.99 13.90
C ARG A 682 32.98 -10.67 13.55
N ILE A 683 32.56 -9.41 13.71
CA ILE A 683 31.21 -8.94 13.36
C ILE A 683 30.93 -9.21 11.88
N LEU A 684 31.84 -8.79 10.99
CA LEU A 684 31.68 -8.98 9.56
C LEU A 684 31.56 -10.46 9.20
N PHE A 685 32.43 -11.31 9.71
CA PHE A 685 32.42 -12.74 9.41
C PHE A 685 31.14 -13.44 9.89
N LEU A 686 30.75 -13.22 11.14
CA LEU A 686 29.59 -13.90 11.73
C LEU A 686 28.26 -13.42 11.13
N MET A 687 28.11 -12.11 10.93
CA MET A 687 26.89 -11.51 10.36
C MET A 687 26.75 -11.76 8.87
N THR A 688 27.82 -11.74 8.08
CA THR A 688 27.74 -12.12 6.64
C THR A 688 27.44 -13.59 6.45
N THR A 689 27.91 -14.46 7.36
CA THR A 689 27.50 -15.86 7.39
C THR A 689 26.01 -15.99 7.71
N LEU A 690 25.51 -15.28 8.74
CA LEU A 690 24.08 -15.28 9.07
C LEU A 690 23.22 -14.74 7.91
N TYR A 691 23.67 -13.67 7.25
CA TYR A 691 23.02 -13.12 6.06
C TYR A 691 22.97 -14.15 4.92
N SER A 692 24.08 -14.87 4.69
CA SER A 692 24.18 -15.92 3.66
C SER A 692 23.19 -17.05 3.88
N MET A 693 22.86 -17.39 5.13
CA MET A 693 21.82 -18.38 5.46
C MET A 693 20.41 -17.93 5.08
N LEU A 694 20.21 -16.61 4.94
CA LEU A 694 18.95 -15.97 4.55
C LEU A 694 18.92 -15.58 3.06
N CYS A 695 19.95 -15.93 2.28
CA CYS A 695 20.01 -15.67 0.84
C CYS A 695 19.38 -16.82 0.04
N THR A 696 18.95 -16.53 -1.18
CA THR A 696 18.46 -17.56 -2.11
C THR A 696 19.26 -17.63 -3.41
N SER A 697 20.07 -16.60 -3.72
CA SER A 697 20.85 -16.50 -4.94
C SER A 697 22.14 -15.70 -4.69
N TYR A 698 22.40 -14.63 -5.47
CA TYR A 698 23.65 -13.88 -5.48
C TYR A 698 23.81 -12.86 -4.33
N GLU A 699 22.82 -12.68 -3.45
CA GLU A 699 22.81 -11.56 -2.49
C GLU A 699 24.02 -11.55 -1.55
N SER A 700 24.51 -12.74 -1.18
CA SER A 700 25.70 -12.92 -0.34
C SER A 700 26.96 -12.32 -0.98
N HIS A 701 27.09 -12.40 -2.31
CA HIS A 701 28.21 -11.82 -3.07
C HIS A 701 28.14 -10.31 -3.03
N PHE A 702 26.95 -9.80 -3.32
CA PHE A 702 26.68 -8.38 -3.38
C PHE A 702 27.08 -7.71 -2.05
N ILE A 703 26.64 -8.27 -0.92
CA ILE A 703 26.99 -7.73 0.40
C ILE A 703 28.50 -7.82 0.69
N LEU A 704 29.17 -8.92 0.33
CA LEU A 704 30.62 -9.05 0.51
C LEU A 704 31.41 -8.05 -0.34
N PHE A 705 31.01 -7.83 -1.59
CA PHE A 705 31.62 -6.83 -2.47
C PHE A 705 31.37 -5.41 -1.94
N LEU A 706 30.14 -5.13 -1.48
CA LEU A 706 29.78 -3.84 -0.88
C LEU A 706 30.61 -3.54 0.37
N ILE A 707 30.75 -4.52 1.27
CA ILE A 707 31.59 -4.43 2.48
C ILE A 707 33.07 -4.21 2.11
N THR A 708 33.56 -4.92 1.10
CA THR A 708 34.96 -4.80 0.69
C THR A 708 35.25 -3.43 0.10
N GLU A 709 34.34 -2.93 -0.75
CA GLU A 709 34.47 -1.61 -1.37
C GLU A 709 34.40 -0.50 -0.31
N ILE A 710 33.44 -0.53 0.62
CA ILE A 710 33.34 0.51 1.65
C ILE A 710 34.57 0.51 2.59
N ILE A 711 35.14 -0.65 2.91
CA ILE A 711 36.39 -0.73 3.68
C ILE A 711 37.53 -0.05 2.89
N LEU A 712 37.68 -0.34 1.59
CA LEU A 712 38.70 0.27 0.74
C LEU A 712 38.50 1.78 0.57
N SER A 713 37.24 2.24 0.60
CA SER A 713 36.88 3.66 0.51
C SER A 713 37.14 4.43 1.82
N ILE A 714 36.95 3.82 2.99
CA ILE A 714 37.09 4.49 4.30
C ILE A 714 38.49 4.30 4.93
N GLU A 715 39.15 3.15 4.73
CA GLU A 715 40.47 2.87 5.33
C GLU A 715 41.53 3.96 5.11
N PRO A 716 41.64 4.60 3.92
CA PRO A 716 42.60 5.68 3.69
C PRO A 716 42.35 6.92 4.57
N MET A 717 41.10 7.16 4.99
CA MET A 717 40.73 8.30 5.84
C MET A 717 41.22 8.13 7.29
N ARG A 718 41.60 6.91 7.70
CA ARG A 718 42.18 6.62 9.03
C ARG A 718 43.57 7.24 9.22
N LEU A 719 44.30 7.49 8.13
CA LEU A 719 45.70 7.93 8.13
C LEU A 719 45.87 9.46 8.01
N SER A 720 44.81 10.18 7.67
CA SER A 720 44.83 11.62 7.42
C SER A 720 44.50 12.38 8.71
N ARG A 721 45.49 13.08 9.30
CA ARG A 721 45.25 14.04 10.40
C ARG A 721 44.56 15.29 9.85
N PRO A 722 43.63 15.93 10.60
CA PRO A 722 43.06 17.20 10.17
C PRO A 722 44.16 18.27 10.15
N LEU A 723 44.33 18.95 9.01
CA LEU A 723 45.14 20.16 8.92
C LEU A 723 44.43 21.27 9.70
N ILE A 724 45.11 21.78 10.73
CA ILE A 724 44.63 22.89 11.57
C ILE A 724 44.81 24.19 10.78
N THR A 725 43.83 24.60 9.98
CA THR A 725 43.77 25.96 9.38
C THR A 725 42.33 26.50 9.44
N GLY A 726 42.17 27.82 9.35
CA GLY A 726 40.88 28.53 9.56
C GLY A 726 39.69 28.09 8.71
N CYS A 727 39.91 27.35 7.61
CA CYS A 727 38.87 26.72 6.77
C CYS A 727 38.32 25.39 7.33
N ALA A 728 38.79 24.94 8.50
CA ALA A 728 38.44 23.63 9.07
C ALA A 728 36.93 23.42 9.28
N ASN A 729 36.17 24.47 9.58
CA ASN A 729 34.74 24.32 9.89
C ASN A 729 33.86 24.00 8.66
N GLU A 730 34.14 24.62 7.50
CA GLU A 730 33.43 24.30 6.24
C GLU A 730 33.77 22.88 5.78
N PHE A 731 35.05 22.52 5.90
CA PHE A 731 35.54 21.17 5.62
C PHE A 731 34.86 20.11 6.50
N HIS A 732 34.75 20.33 7.82
CA HIS A 732 34.09 19.37 8.72
C HIS A 732 32.60 19.19 8.41
N PHE A 733 31.89 20.27 8.09
CA PHE A 733 30.46 20.18 7.76
C PHE A 733 30.23 19.42 6.45
N TYR A 734 31.02 19.73 5.42
CA TYR A 734 31.01 19.03 4.15
C TYR A 734 31.29 17.53 4.31
N GLU A 735 32.32 17.17 5.08
CA GLU A 735 32.67 15.78 5.34
C GLU A 735 31.59 15.03 6.14
N CYS A 736 30.93 15.69 7.09
CA CYS A 736 29.77 15.13 7.79
C CYS A 736 28.63 14.81 6.81
N PHE A 737 28.27 15.74 5.93
CA PHE A 737 27.25 15.53 4.90
C PHE A 737 27.64 14.42 3.92
N ARG A 738 28.89 14.39 3.47
CA ARG A 738 29.41 13.37 2.55
C ARG A 738 29.32 11.96 3.13
N LEU A 739 29.75 11.78 4.39
CA LEU A 739 29.64 10.49 5.09
C LEU A 739 28.18 10.10 5.36
N SER A 740 27.31 11.07 5.67
CA SER A 740 25.87 10.82 5.88
C SER A 740 25.20 10.35 4.61
N PHE A 741 25.48 11.02 3.49
CA PHE A 741 25.00 10.62 2.18
C PHE A 741 25.55 9.23 1.81
N ALA A 742 26.83 8.94 2.07
CA ALA A 742 27.38 7.61 1.84
C ALA A 742 26.67 6.53 2.67
N ILE A 743 26.38 6.77 3.96
CA ILE A 743 25.62 5.81 4.78
C ILE A 743 24.27 5.50 4.15
N ILE A 744 23.54 6.53 3.71
CA ILE A 744 22.21 6.39 3.09
C ILE A 744 22.32 5.69 1.73
N LEU A 745 23.24 6.11 0.88
CA LEU A 745 23.47 5.51 -0.43
C LEU A 745 23.79 4.03 -0.33
N TYR A 746 24.72 3.64 0.55
CA TYR A 746 25.08 2.22 0.72
C TYR A 746 23.94 1.43 1.38
N THR A 747 23.16 2.05 2.27
CA THR A 747 21.95 1.46 2.84
C THR A 747 20.94 1.14 1.75
N PHE A 748 20.55 2.12 0.93
CA PHE A 748 19.61 1.88 -0.17
C PHE A 748 20.19 0.99 -1.26
N PHE A 749 21.49 1.05 -1.52
CA PHE A 749 22.14 0.14 -2.44
C PHE A 749 22.08 -1.31 -1.93
N SER A 750 22.16 -1.52 -0.61
CA SER A 750 21.94 -2.83 0.00
C SER A 750 20.51 -3.36 -0.14
N PHE A 751 19.52 -2.47 -0.26
CA PHE A 751 18.12 -2.84 -0.48
C PHE A 751 17.82 -3.11 -1.95
N PHE A 752 18.29 -2.23 -2.84
CA PHE A 752 17.97 -2.26 -4.26
C PHE A 752 18.92 -3.12 -5.10
N GLY A 753 20.14 -3.34 -4.64
CA GLY A 753 21.16 -4.15 -5.34
C GLY A 753 20.80 -5.61 -5.53
N THR A 754 20.00 -6.17 -4.62
CA THR A 754 19.53 -7.57 -4.68
C THR A 754 18.10 -7.72 -5.18
N GLY A 755 17.33 -6.62 -5.20
CA GLY A 755 16.11 -6.53 -6.01
C GLY A 755 14.79 -6.93 -5.34
N ASN A 756 14.75 -7.13 -4.02
CA ASN A 756 13.57 -7.68 -3.31
C ASN A 756 12.84 -6.70 -2.37
N VAL A 757 13.23 -5.43 -2.27
CA VAL A 757 12.80 -4.55 -1.16
C VAL A 757 11.80 -3.45 -1.58
N ALA A 758 11.45 -3.33 -2.86
CA ALA A 758 10.52 -2.28 -3.31
C ALA A 758 9.10 -2.44 -2.70
N SER A 759 8.72 -3.67 -2.31
CA SER A 759 7.51 -3.95 -1.53
C SER A 759 7.79 -5.00 -0.44
N ILE A 760 7.24 -4.79 0.75
CA ILE A 760 7.31 -5.79 1.84
C ILE A 760 6.54 -7.06 1.48
N SER A 761 5.55 -6.97 0.57
CA SER A 761 4.77 -8.13 0.12
C SER A 761 5.49 -9.01 -0.91
N SER A 762 6.62 -8.57 -1.48
CA SER A 762 7.34 -9.32 -2.53
C SER A 762 8.42 -10.27 -1.99
N PHE A 763 8.54 -10.46 -0.67
CA PHE A 763 9.55 -11.35 -0.10
C PHE A 763 9.19 -12.83 -0.28
N ASP A 764 10.11 -13.58 -0.88
CA ASP A 764 10.04 -15.03 -1.02
C ASP A 764 10.15 -15.71 0.36
N PRO A 765 9.15 -16.51 0.80
CA PRO A 765 9.20 -17.26 2.05
C PRO A 765 10.41 -18.20 2.17
N ASN A 766 11.02 -18.61 1.05
CA ASN A 766 12.21 -19.48 1.05
C ASN A 766 13.42 -18.85 1.74
N ILE A 767 13.45 -17.52 1.90
CA ILE A 767 14.50 -16.80 2.64
C ILE A 767 14.69 -17.34 4.07
N VAL A 768 13.64 -17.88 4.69
CA VAL A 768 13.68 -18.36 6.09
C VAL A 768 13.69 -19.88 6.20
N ARG A 769 13.85 -20.61 5.08
CA ARG A 769 13.65 -22.07 5.00
C ARG A 769 14.54 -22.85 5.98
N CYS A 770 15.75 -22.35 6.25
CA CYS A 770 16.68 -22.95 7.20
C CYS A 770 16.19 -22.86 8.66
N PHE A 771 15.27 -21.95 8.96
CA PHE A 771 14.75 -21.68 10.30
C PHE A 771 13.35 -22.24 10.51
N LEU A 772 12.53 -22.30 9.47
CA LEU A 772 11.12 -22.69 9.52
C LEU A 772 10.72 -23.55 8.32
N THR A 773 9.96 -24.61 8.57
CA THR A 773 9.33 -25.44 7.53
C THR A 773 7.84 -25.15 7.35
N THR A 774 7.20 -24.57 8.37
CA THR A 774 5.78 -24.19 8.38
C THR A 774 5.63 -22.68 8.24
N PHE A 775 4.54 -22.24 7.62
CA PHE A 775 4.24 -20.82 7.48
C PHE A 775 3.94 -20.19 8.85
N SER A 776 4.82 -19.29 9.30
CA SER A 776 4.66 -18.51 10.54
C SER A 776 4.91 -17.03 10.24
N PRO A 777 3.86 -16.23 9.99
CA PRO A 777 4.01 -14.90 9.40
C PRO A 777 4.85 -13.93 10.26
N PHE A 778 4.68 -13.96 11.58
CA PHE A 778 5.42 -13.07 12.48
C PHE A 778 6.91 -13.40 12.56
N VAL A 779 7.27 -14.68 12.59
CA VAL A 779 8.67 -15.10 12.65
C VAL A 779 9.36 -14.89 11.29
N ILE A 780 8.64 -15.16 10.20
CA ILE A 780 9.11 -14.85 8.84
C ILE A 780 9.40 -13.35 8.72
N MET A 781 8.46 -12.50 9.10
CA MET A 781 8.61 -11.05 9.08
C MET A 781 9.81 -10.60 9.92
N PHE A 782 9.99 -11.14 11.12
CA PHE A 782 11.14 -10.83 11.97
C PHE A 782 12.48 -11.18 11.29
N LEU A 783 12.61 -12.36 10.69
CA LEU A 783 13.83 -12.80 10.00
C LEU A 783 14.09 -12.01 8.71
N VAL A 784 13.04 -11.60 7.99
CA VAL A 784 13.17 -10.70 6.83
C VAL A 784 13.68 -9.33 7.27
N ILE A 785 13.10 -8.74 8.32
CA ILE A 785 13.58 -7.47 8.89
C ILE A 785 15.04 -7.61 9.34
N LEU A 786 15.41 -8.73 9.97
CA LEU A 786 16.79 -9.02 10.34
C LEU A 786 17.71 -9.05 9.11
N LYS A 787 17.33 -9.75 8.03
CA LYS A 787 18.09 -9.79 6.77
C LYS A 787 18.37 -8.38 6.25
N LEU A 788 17.37 -7.49 6.29
CA LEU A 788 17.51 -6.10 5.84
C LEU A 788 18.36 -5.25 6.78
N CYS A 789 18.29 -5.50 8.08
CA CYS A 789 19.06 -4.81 9.11
C CYS A 789 20.56 -5.14 9.07
N ILE A 790 20.94 -6.37 8.72
CA ILE A 790 22.35 -6.80 8.75
C ILE A 790 23.27 -5.90 7.89
N PRO A 791 23.02 -5.66 6.60
CA PRO A 791 23.85 -4.77 5.79
C PRO A 791 24.01 -3.37 6.39
N VAL A 792 22.92 -2.78 6.88
CA VAL A 792 22.91 -1.44 7.48
C VAL A 792 23.79 -1.41 8.74
N PHE A 793 23.66 -2.41 9.60
CA PHE A 793 24.49 -2.56 10.79
C PHE A 793 25.98 -2.69 10.43
N LEU A 794 26.31 -3.48 9.40
CA LEU A 794 27.68 -3.67 8.94
C LEU A 794 28.29 -2.38 8.38
N ILE A 795 27.55 -1.63 7.56
CA ILE A 795 27.97 -0.32 7.01
C ILE A 795 28.32 0.65 8.15
N ILE A 796 27.44 0.77 9.15
CA ILE A 796 27.67 1.64 10.32
C ILE A 796 28.90 1.17 11.10
N CYS A 797 29.03 -0.14 11.38
CA CYS A 797 30.18 -0.67 12.10
C CYS A 797 31.51 -0.37 11.39
N ILE A 798 31.55 -0.49 10.05
CA ILE A 798 32.76 -0.21 9.26
C ILE A 798 33.14 1.27 9.36
N ILE A 799 32.20 2.18 9.09
CA ILE A 799 32.46 3.62 9.09
C ILE A 799 32.93 4.09 10.47
N PHE A 800 32.21 3.73 11.54
CA PHE A 800 32.52 4.16 12.89
C PHE A 800 33.72 3.44 13.52
N THR A 801 34.19 2.33 12.95
CA THR A 801 35.42 1.68 13.43
C THR A 801 36.67 2.19 12.69
N LEU A 802 36.55 2.46 11.39
CA LEU A 802 37.70 2.80 10.54
C LEU A 802 37.94 4.31 10.39
N SER A 803 36.90 5.14 10.47
CA SER A 803 37.02 6.61 10.37
C SER A 803 37.11 7.24 11.76
N SER A 804 38.27 7.81 12.10
CA SER A 804 38.43 8.61 13.31
C SER A 804 37.54 9.86 13.30
N PHE A 805 37.37 10.45 12.12
CA PHE A 805 36.45 11.58 11.92
C PHE A 805 35.01 11.19 12.26
N ALA A 806 34.55 10.00 11.83
CA ALA A 806 33.18 9.56 12.11
C ALA A 806 32.93 9.38 13.62
N ILE A 807 33.92 8.89 14.37
CA ILE A 807 33.82 8.77 15.84
C ILE A 807 33.76 10.16 16.49
N GLU A 808 34.57 11.11 16.02
CA GLU A 808 34.63 12.45 16.60
C GLU A 808 33.37 13.29 16.32
N TYR A 809 32.81 13.14 15.12
CA TYR A 809 31.65 13.89 14.62
C TYR A 809 30.38 13.04 14.48
N GLU A 810 30.25 11.97 15.28
CA GLU A 810 29.13 11.01 15.25
C GLU A 810 27.78 11.71 15.26
N GLN A 811 27.59 12.64 16.20
CA GLN A 811 26.34 13.36 16.38
C GLN A 811 26.00 14.22 15.15
N GLN A 812 26.99 14.89 14.54
CA GLN A 812 26.79 15.74 13.37
C GLN A 812 26.43 14.91 12.14
N ILE A 813 27.15 13.81 11.89
CA ILE A 813 26.84 12.86 10.81
C ILE A 813 25.40 12.36 10.96
N PHE A 814 25.01 11.99 12.16
CA PHE A 814 23.66 11.50 12.38
C PHE A 814 22.58 12.56 12.12
N ILE A 815 22.80 13.79 12.56
CA ILE A 815 21.83 14.87 12.30
C ILE A 815 21.73 15.13 10.78
N CYS A 816 22.85 15.12 10.05
CA CYS A 816 22.85 15.22 8.59
C CYS A 816 22.11 14.06 7.91
N LEU A 817 22.27 12.84 8.42
CA LEU A 817 21.51 11.66 7.96
C LEU A 817 20.01 11.87 8.17
N LEU A 818 19.59 12.32 9.36
CA LEU A 818 18.18 12.64 9.60
C LEU A 818 17.67 13.73 8.67
N LEU A 819 18.45 14.77 8.38
CA LEU A 819 18.05 15.83 7.44
C LEU A 819 17.74 15.24 6.06
N ILE A 820 18.64 14.43 5.49
CA ILE A 820 18.46 13.80 4.18
C ILE A 820 17.22 12.88 4.19
N CYS A 821 17.11 12.01 5.20
CA CYS A 821 15.97 11.10 5.32
C CYS A 821 14.62 11.83 5.46
N ASN A 822 14.58 12.95 6.18
CA ASN A 822 13.36 13.74 6.34
C ASN A 822 12.96 14.48 5.06
N ILE A 823 13.92 14.94 4.24
CA ILE A 823 13.65 15.50 2.92
C ILE A 823 13.02 14.44 2.00
N MET A 824 13.61 13.24 1.95
CA MET A 824 13.05 12.12 1.19
C MET A 824 11.66 11.71 1.70
N ALA A 825 11.48 11.63 3.02
CA ALA A 825 10.19 11.31 3.63
C ALA A 825 9.11 12.34 3.28
N LEU A 826 9.49 13.62 3.16
CA LEU A 826 8.56 14.68 2.76
C LEU A 826 8.11 14.48 1.31
N HIS A 827 9.01 14.11 0.39
CA HIS A 827 8.60 13.74 -0.98
C HIS A 827 7.62 12.56 -0.98
N PHE A 828 7.96 11.49 -0.26
CA PHE A 828 7.10 10.31 -0.22
C PHE A 828 5.74 10.58 0.44
N LEU A 829 5.65 11.52 1.38
CA LEU A 829 4.37 11.95 1.96
C LEU A 829 3.40 12.47 0.88
N TYR A 830 3.89 13.30 -0.04
CA TYR A 830 3.09 13.85 -1.15
C TYR A 830 2.85 12.83 -2.28
N MET A 831 3.63 11.75 -2.33
CA MET A 831 3.49 10.68 -3.33
C MET A 831 2.59 9.52 -2.87
N VAL A 832 2.06 9.55 -1.64
CA VAL A 832 1.11 8.54 -1.16
C VAL A 832 -0.16 8.58 -2.01
N ARG A 833 -0.58 7.41 -2.51
CA ARG A 833 -1.81 7.23 -3.30
C ARG A 833 -2.86 6.49 -2.49
N ASN A 834 -4.11 6.93 -2.57
CA ASN A 834 -5.29 6.27 -2.00
C ASN A 834 -6.32 5.82 -3.06
N ARG A 835 -5.98 5.96 -4.34
CA ARG A 835 -6.75 5.51 -5.50
C ARG A 835 -5.79 4.79 -6.45
N GLY A 836 -6.30 3.88 -7.26
CA GLY A 836 -5.50 3.02 -8.15
C GLY A 836 -5.44 1.57 -7.66
N SER A 837 -4.53 0.78 -8.21
CA SER A 837 -4.41 -0.65 -7.89
C SER A 837 -3.92 -0.87 -6.45
N TRP A 838 -4.27 -2.00 -5.84
CA TRP A 838 -3.73 -2.36 -4.53
C TRP A 838 -2.19 -2.39 -4.54
N LEU A 839 -1.58 -2.78 -5.66
CA LEU A 839 -0.14 -2.74 -5.84
C LEU A 839 0.40 -1.30 -5.82
N GLU A 840 -0.19 -0.36 -6.57
CA GLU A 840 0.25 1.03 -6.58
C GLU A 840 0.07 1.72 -5.23
N ILE A 841 -1.10 1.52 -4.60
CA ILE A 841 -1.39 2.02 -3.26
C ILE A 841 -0.38 1.44 -2.27
N GLY A 842 -0.23 0.12 -2.23
CA GLY A 842 0.70 -0.57 -1.34
C GLY A 842 2.15 -0.18 -1.56
N THR A 843 2.56 0.05 -2.81
CA THR A 843 3.92 0.51 -3.16
C THR A 843 4.16 1.94 -2.67
N SER A 844 3.20 2.86 -2.86
CA SER A 844 3.31 4.23 -2.37
C SER A 844 3.41 4.31 -0.84
N ILE A 845 2.64 3.49 -0.12
CA ILE A 845 2.72 3.33 1.33
C ILE A 845 4.09 2.75 1.71
N SER A 846 4.53 1.70 1.01
CA SER A 846 5.80 1.03 1.27
C SER A 846 6.97 2.00 1.12
N HIS A 847 6.99 2.87 0.11
CA HIS A 847 8.05 3.87 -0.06
C HIS A 847 8.16 4.80 1.16
N PHE A 848 7.03 5.34 1.63
CA PHE A 848 7.00 6.19 2.82
C PHE A 848 7.41 5.41 4.08
N VAL A 849 6.85 4.21 4.30
CA VAL A 849 7.15 3.37 5.46
C VAL A 849 8.62 2.94 5.48
N ILE A 850 9.18 2.49 4.36
CA ILE A 850 10.59 2.12 4.22
C ILE A 850 11.47 3.31 4.60
N MET A 851 11.15 4.53 4.13
CA MET A 851 11.92 5.71 4.48
C MET A 851 11.89 6.00 5.98
N GLN A 852 10.71 5.97 6.61
CA GLN A 852 10.58 6.24 8.05
C GLN A 852 11.23 5.14 8.91
N VAL A 853 11.01 3.87 8.58
CA VAL A 853 11.59 2.73 9.30
C VAL A 853 13.10 2.70 9.14
N THR A 854 13.63 2.97 7.94
CA THR A 854 15.08 3.09 7.71
C THR A 854 15.66 4.20 8.57
N THR A 855 14.98 5.33 8.68
CA THR A 855 15.39 6.44 9.56
C THR A 855 15.47 5.97 11.02
N LEU A 856 14.45 5.27 11.52
CA LEU A 856 14.42 4.70 12.87
C LEU A 856 15.52 3.66 13.11
N ILE A 857 15.77 2.76 12.15
CA ILE A 857 16.83 1.75 12.23
C ILE A 857 18.20 2.43 12.31
N LEU A 858 18.44 3.46 11.49
CA LEU A 858 19.68 4.24 11.52
C LEU A 858 19.86 4.93 12.87
N VAL A 859 18.78 5.43 13.51
CA VAL A 859 18.78 5.95 14.90
C VAL A 859 19.29 4.88 15.88
N ILE A 860 18.68 3.70 15.83
CA ILE A 860 18.97 2.61 16.76
C ILE A 860 20.42 2.12 16.58
N PHE A 861 20.87 1.90 15.34
CA PHE A 861 22.20 1.36 15.08
C PHE A 861 23.32 2.34 15.35
N THR A 862 23.09 3.63 15.20
CA THR A 862 24.08 4.64 15.60
C THR A 862 24.23 4.64 17.12
N TYR A 863 23.12 4.58 17.88
CA TYR A 863 23.21 4.45 19.34
C TYR A 863 23.87 3.13 19.77
N ALA A 864 23.53 2.02 19.11
CA ALA A 864 24.15 0.73 19.36
C ALA A 864 25.66 0.76 19.08
N SER A 865 26.11 1.37 17.97
CA SER A 865 27.52 1.46 17.63
C SER A 865 28.31 2.23 18.71
N ARG A 866 27.72 3.28 19.31
CA ARG A 866 28.31 3.98 20.45
C ARG A 866 28.49 3.09 21.68
N ILE A 867 27.55 2.18 21.96
CA ILE A 867 27.66 1.22 23.06
C ILE A 867 28.72 0.17 22.75
N PHE A 868 28.70 -0.40 21.55
CA PHE A 868 29.61 -1.50 21.15
C PHE A 868 31.04 -1.04 20.86
N LEU A 869 31.24 0.19 20.39
CA LEU A 869 32.55 0.75 20.01
C LEU A 869 33.07 1.81 20.99
N GLY A 870 32.25 2.19 21.98
CA GLY A 870 32.55 3.14 23.05
C GLY A 870 33.66 2.65 23.99
N ARG A 871 34.44 3.61 24.52
CA ARG A 871 35.75 3.43 25.16
C ARG A 871 35.88 2.17 26.04
N PRO A 872 36.98 1.40 25.92
CA PRO A 872 37.21 0.24 26.77
C PRO A 872 37.19 0.68 28.24
N LYS A 873 36.23 0.16 29.01
CA LYS A 873 36.42 -0.03 30.44
C LYS A 873 37.48 -1.12 30.55
N THR A 874 38.50 -0.91 31.38
CA THR A 874 39.64 -1.82 31.64
C THR A 874 40.76 -1.85 30.59
N PHE A 875 41.51 -0.76 30.48
CA PHE A 875 42.98 -0.86 30.45
C PHE A 875 43.48 0.10 31.51
N THR A 876 43.85 -0.43 32.67
CA THR A 876 44.65 0.30 33.65
C THR A 876 45.96 0.69 32.99
N ASP A 877 46.24 1.99 32.95
CA ASP A 877 47.54 2.57 32.62
C ASP A 877 48.60 2.02 33.59
N ASN A 878 49.21 0.88 33.26
CA ASN A 878 50.39 0.35 33.95
C ASN A 878 51.70 0.79 33.28
N SER A 879 51.71 1.85 32.47
CA SER A 879 52.92 2.39 31.84
C SER A 879 53.44 3.68 32.50
N ALA A 880 53.13 3.90 33.78
CA ALA A 880 53.75 4.95 34.60
C ALA A 880 54.49 4.31 35.79
N GLN A 881 55.55 3.56 35.52
CA GLN A 881 56.61 3.33 36.50
C GLN A 881 57.92 3.89 35.93
N ASN A 882 58.39 4.95 36.59
CA ASN A 882 59.64 5.65 36.39
C ASN A 882 60.86 4.71 36.33
N PRO A 883 61.83 4.94 35.41
CA PRO A 883 63.20 4.54 35.63
C PRO A 883 63.98 5.73 36.20
N THR A 884 63.98 5.90 37.52
CA THR A 884 65.00 6.74 38.17
C THR A 884 66.25 5.89 38.39
N LYS A 885 67.34 6.33 37.75
CA LYS A 885 68.72 5.91 37.97
C LYS A 885 69.11 5.97 39.45
N THR A 886 69.90 5.00 39.92
CA THR A 886 71.07 5.18 40.80
C THR A 886 71.84 3.86 40.89
N ASN A 887 72.89 3.73 40.07
CA ASN A 887 74.29 3.71 40.51
C ASN A 887 75.17 4.05 39.32
#